data_AF-A0ABD3PP05-F1
#
_entry.id   AF-A0ABD3PP05-F1
#
_cell.length_a   1.000
_cell.length_b   1.000
_cell.length_c   1.000
_cell.angle_alpha   90.00
_cell.angle_beta   90.00
_cell.angle_gamma   90.00
#
_symmetry.space_group_name_H-M   'P 1'
#
loop_
_entity.id
_entity.type
_entity.pdbx_description
1 polymer ?
#
loop_
_entity_poly.entity_id
_entity_poly.type
_entity_poly.pdbx_seq_one_letter_code
_entity_poly.pdbx_strand_id
1 'polypeptide(L)'
;MAIVSRYGVLLLVCGLSAGTAFAPAKLQSTSSVSTEQSSTALNAFPPLIIGPMIKRMREEKERSKMPMARADEAKNEAPGLRVGEGAWKWPPVWPYDRNFFKRRSELDAAKNAASPLSMMSGQVPAPDANGQVVDKNVFDSLGYWEKVKDVKTELDERVAEKIKNHYSFYLRDGMSVLELGAAEESYLPDGLKLNRHVGIGAVKSQMEQNPSITESFVVDLNDVVEDIGIKSVDFSNLGEDTFDAIIMANTIDFINNPREVFKSCWRALKPGGIMMVPFLAKDAYVDKFDEAFTKQWRDMTDDQHMWVAGSFFVFSAGDGWEGLKGFDISPEDAKKPDENVLSKLTKGNDNSPPGAYVVQARKKFQDDEVDEDDLEGYINSKLWMLPTLETRDKKLIVPRLARAYELLDTEDEKHRMLSHTESLPRIYESLIKMDQFAFTFSMQAQLAADLVGDPDFTGSDIQINNMKMGLGLRKPSADFWAPVGKLTAAMTPEEKINLLAYIVPRFDSGDPAQEEALKAFVSGLEPTFALIRSKCPDMKERDVQLLGSELLASEVLRVGRSSREEFALWLDALDEDELKSLLLKRKSVQTDAKLELNNYRKEVAAEKNRVEERRKKIQEQVMDARENRSIMFNPKTEKFEAMPKKGGIELPGGIKLPF
;
A
#
# COMPACT_ATOMS: atom_id res chain seq x y z
N MET A 1 -11.32 40.40 3.66
CA MET A 1 -10.12 40.22 4.53
C MET A 1 -9.86 38.76 4.95
N ALA A 2 -10.87 37.87 4.97
CA ALA A 2 -10.77 36.52 5.56
C ALA A 2 -9.71 35.54 4.97
N ILE A 3 -9.34 35.67 3.68
CA ILE A 3 -8.37 34.75 3.04
C ILE A 3 -6.97 34.78 3.70
N VAL A 4 -6.58 35.92 4.30
CA VAL A 4 -5.21 36.13 4.81
C VAL A 4 -5.00 35.53 6.20
N SER A 5 -6.06 35.11 6.90
CA SER A 5 -5.99 34.73 8.32
C SER A 5 -5.64 33.25 8.60
N ARG A 6 -5.47 32.42 7.57
CA ARG A 6 -5.26 30.96 7.72
C ARG A 6 -3.81 30.50 7.93
N TYR A 7 -2.86 31.44 8.09
CA TYR A 7 -1.42 31.13 8.24
C TYR A 7 -0.71 32.11 9.19
N GLY A 8 -0.18 31.64 10.31
CA GLY A 8 0.71 32.43 11.18
C GLY A 8 0.99 31.82 12.56
N VAL A 9 2.22 31.34 12.77
CA VAL A 9 2.74 30.89 14.08
C VAL A 9 4.15 31.45 14.32
N LEU A 10 4.52 31.61 15.59
CA LEU A 10 5.72 32.30 16.09
C LEU A 10 7.06 31.72 15.62
N LEU A 11 8.04 32.61 15.47
CA LEU A 11 9.47 32.31 15.40
C LEU A 11 10.13 32.43 16.79
N LEU A 12 10.96 31.46 17.17
CA LEU A 12 11.76 31.48 18.40
C LEU A 12 13.21 31.13 18.06
N VAL A 13 14.14 32.05 18.32
CA VAL A 13 15.50 32.02 17.76
C VAL A 13 16.53 31.53 18.79
N CYS A 14 17.29 30.50 18.44
CA CYS A 14 18.57 30.16 19.06
C CYS A 14 19.57 29.73 17.97
N GLY A 15 20.71 30.41 17.88
CA GLY A 15 21.79 30.06 16.97
C GLY A 15 23.04 29.61 17.73
N LEU A 16 23.90 28.82 17.08
CA LEU A 16 25.23 28.46 17.60
C LEU A 16 26.24 28.27 16.46
N SER A 17 27.53 28.39 16.79
CA SER A 17 28.64 28.60 15.86
C SER A 17 29.38 27.32 15.44
N ALA A 18 29.94 27.31 14.23
CA ALA A 18 30.83 26.26 13.72
C ALA A 18 32.30 26.41 14.19
N GLY A 19 33.07 25.32 14.16
CA GLY A 19 34.51 25.26 14.47
C GLY A 19 35.25 24.20 13.64
N THR A 20 36.57 24.34 13.46
CA THR A 20 37.43 23.59 12.51
C THR A 20 38.85 23.38 13.10
N ALA A 21 39.86 22.70 12.52
CA ALA A 21 40.08 22.14 11.18
C ALA A 21 41.14 20.98 11.24
N PHE A 22 41.86 20.72 10.13
CA PHE A 22 43.10 19.92 9.99
C PHE A 22 43.00 18.37 10.03
N ALA A 23 43.92 17.57 9.44
CA ALA A 23 44.77 17.72 8.24
C ALA A 23 45.43 16.35 7.87
N PRO A 24 45.89 16.12 6.62
CA PRO A 24 46.42 14.82 6.16
C PRO A 24 47.96 14.73 6.06
N ALA A 25 48.49 13.51 5.85
CA ALA A 25 49.91 13.23 5.57
C ALA A 25 50.09 12.21 4.40
N LYS A 26 51.33 12.07 3.89
CA LYS A 26 51.69 11.39 2.62
C LYS A 26 53.10 10.75 2.68
N LEU A 27 53.37 9.76 1.82
CA LEU A 27 54.63 9.34 1.11
C LEU A 27 54.42 7.86 0.65
N GLN A 28 54.81 7.32 -0.54
CA GLN A 28 56.10 7.24 -1.27
C GLN A 28 57.17 6.40 -0.53
N SER A 29 58.00 5.54 -1.16
CA SER A 29 58.23 5.07 -2.56
C SER A 29 59.02 3.72 -2.50
N THR A 30 59.61 3.02 -3.50
CA THR A 30 60.17 3.33 -4.85
C THR A 30 59.85 2.24 -5.92
N SER A 31 60.84 1.51 -6.47
CA SER A 31 60.75 0.66 -7.68
C SER A 31 61.98 -0.24 -7.90
N SER A 32 61.87 -1.28 -8.76
CA SER A 32 62.97 -1.82 -9.60
C SER A 32 62.43 -2.78 -10.68
N VAL A 33 63.15 -2.91 -11.82
CA VAL A 33 62.77 -3.75 -12.98
C VAL A 33 63.97 -4.58 -13.45
N SER A 34 63.73 -5.81 -13.92
CA SER A 34 64.69 -6.61 -14.71
C SER A 34 63.95 -7.48 -15.74
N THR A 35 64.58 -7.71 -16.89
CA THR A 35 63.95 -8.30 -18.10
C THR A 35 64.59 -9.64 -18.44
N GLU A 36 63.82 -10.61 -18.95
CA GLU A 36 64.14 -11.34 -20.20
C GLU A 36 63.02 -12.30 -20.67
N GLN A 37 63.16 -12.80 -21.90
CA GLN A 37 62.26 -13.73 -22.60
C GLN A 37 62.98 -15.10 -22.69
N SER A 38 62.40 -16.27 -23.04
CA SER A 38 61.06 -16.64 -23.47
C SER A 38 60.83 -18.15 -23.21
N SER A 39 59.56 -18.60 -23.09
CA SER A 39 59.06 -19.81 -23.75
C SER A 39 57.53 -19.90 -23.59
N THR A 40 56.84 -20.58 -24.50
CA THR A 40 55.38 -20.46 -24.66
C THR A 40 54.57 -21.64 -24.14
N ALA A 41 53.52 -21.32 -23.37
CA ALA A 41 52.21 -21.95 -23.38
C ALA A 41 52.12 -23.49 -23.46
N LEU A 42 52.01 -24.15 -22.29
CA LEU A 42 50.84 -24.98 -21.93
C LEU A 42 50.90 -25.57 -20.50
N ASN A 43 52.11 -25.78 -19.95
CA ASN A 43 52.31 -26.48 -18.66
C ASN A 43 52.36 -25.58 -17.41
N ALA A 44 51.62 -24.46 -17.38
CA ALA A 44 51.73 -23.45 -16.31
C ALA A 44 50.40 -22.86 -15.79
N PHE A 45 49.26 -23.52 -16.05
CA PHE A 45 47.99 -23.13 -15.45
C PHE A 45 47.75 -23.87 -14.13
N PRO A 46 47.75 -23.20 -12.96
CA PRO A 46 47.12 -23.76 -11.76
C PRO A 46 45.61 -23.96 -12.03
N PRO A 47 44.93 -24.87 -11.29
CA PRO A 47 43.52 -25.18 -11.54
C PRO A 47 42.67 -23.91 -11.53
N LEU A 48 41.88 -23.74 -12.61
CA LEU A 48 41.05 -22.56 -12.84
C LEU A 48 40.17 -22.26 -11.62
N ILE A 49 39.91 -20.97 -11.37
CA ILE A 49 39.42 -20.39 -10.11
C ILE A 49 37.90 -20.63 -9.91
N ILE A 50 37.47 -21.87 -10.11
CA ILE A 50 36.12 -22.36 -9.86
C ILE A 50 35.90 -22.49 -8.35
N GLY A 51 36.91 -22.86 -7.56
CA GLY A 51 36.81 -23.01 -6.10
C GLY A 51 36.34 -21.74 -5.39
N PRO A 52 37.04 -20.60 -5.50
CA PRO A 52 36.58 -19.32 -4.95
C PRO A 52 35.28 -18.79 -5.56
N MET A 53 34.98 -19.09 -6.84
CA MET A 53 33.71 -18.68 -7.45
C MET A 53 32.52 -19.49 -6.91
N ILE A 54 32.64 -20.82 -6.81
CA ILE A 54 31.65 -21.69 -6.14
C ILE A 54 31.55 -21.33 -4.65
N LYS A 55 32.67 -21.03 -3.97
CA LYS A 55 32.63 -20.55 -2.58
C LYS A 55 31.84 -19.25 -2.47
N ARG A 56 32.07 -18.29 -3.36
CA ARG A 56 31.34 -17.02 -3.39
C ARG A 56 29.86 -17.20 -3.74
N MET A 57 29.53 -18.04 -4.72
CA MET A 57 28.14 -18.40 -5.06
C MET A 57 27.44 -19.15 -3.93
N ARG A 58 28.16 -19.97 -3.15
CA ARG A 58 27.65 -20.57 -1.90
C ARG A 58 27.48 -19.51 -0.83
N GLU A 59 28.43 -18.62 -0.61
CA GLU A 59 28.31 -17.52 0.37
C GLU A 59 27.19 -16.54 0.01
N GLU A 60 26.92 -16.31 -1.28
CA GLU A 60 25.79 -15.52 -1.78
C GLU A 60 24.45 -16.28 -1.63
N LYS A 61 24.42 -17.60 -1.82
CA LYS A 61 23.24 -18.45 -1.52
C LYS A 61 22.95 -18.64 -0.03
N GLU A 62 23.98 -18.80 0.80
CA GLU A 62 23.80 -18.84 2.25
C GLU A 62 23.41 -17.46 2.79
N ARG A 63 23.84 -16.36 2.16
CA ARG A 63 23.31 -15.01 2.43
C ARG A 63 21.85 -14.83 2.01
N SER A 64 21.38 -15.40 0.89
CA SER A 64 19.96 -15.33 0.51
C SER A 64 19.05 -16.24 1.35
N LYS A 65 19.64 -17.21 2.08
CA LYS A 65 18.97 -18.02 3.10
C LYS A 65 18.98 -17.38 4.50
N MET A 66 19.84 -16.40 4.77
CA MET A 66 19.82 -15.72 6.07
C MET A 66 18.47 -15.00 6.26
N PRO A 67 17.84 -15.10 7.43
CA PRO A 67 16.65 -14.30 7.73
C PRO A 67 16.92 -12.81 7.51
N MET A 68 16.01 -12.16 6.79
CA MET A 68 15.93 -10.71 6.68
C MET A 68 15.24 -10.10 7.93
N ALA A 69 14.60 -10.93 8.75
CA ALA A 69 14.14 -10.59 10.09
C ALA A 69 15.30 -10.35 11.07
N ARG A 70 15.10 -9.47 12.05
CA ARG A 70 16.10 -9.20 13.08
C ARG A 70 15.98 -10.16 14.28
N ALA A 71 17.07 -10.34 15.04
CA ALA A 71 17.09 -11.23 16.20
C ALA A 71 16.26 -10.73 17.40
N ASP A 72 15.92 -9.44 17.45
CA ASP A 72 14.93 -8.86 18.37
C ASP A 72 13.49 -9.15 17.90
N GLU A 73 13.23 -9.06 16.59
CA GLU A 73 11.92 -9.37 15.99
C GLU A 73 11.60 -10.88 16.12
N ALA A 74 12.54 -11.77 15.80
CA ALA A 74 12.35 -13.22 15.85
C ALA A 74 12.17 -13.82 17.27
N LYS A 75 12.34 -13.03 18.33
CA LYS A 75 12.33 -13.55 19.71
C LYS A 75 10.92 -13.86 20.23
N ASN A 76 9.91 -13.16 19.74
CA ASN A 76 8.53 -13.20 20.26
C ASN A 76 7.52 -13.78 19.25
N GLU A 77 8.01 -14.42 18.19
CA GLU A 77 7.21 -14.92 17.06
C GLU A 77 7.34 -16.44 16.93
N ALA A 78 6.53 -17.05 16.06
CA ALA A 78 6.67 -18.47 15.73
C ALA A 78 8.07 -18.79 15.14
N PRO A 79 8.57 -20.03 15.29
CA PRO A 79 9.78 -20.49 14.62
C PRO A 79 9.71 -20.28 13.10
N GLY A 80 10.87 -20.14 12.46
CA GLY A 80 10.95 -19.99 10.99
C GLY A 80 10.80 -18.57 10.46
N LEU A 81 10.69 -17.52 11.30
CA LEU A 81 10.60 -16.13 10.84
C LEU A 81 11.78 -15.77 9.90
N ARG A 82 11.48 -15.61 8.61
CA ARG A 82 12.46 -15.36 7.54
C ARG A 82 12.45 -13.91 7.07
N VAL A 83 11.29 -13.25 7.09
CA VAL A 83 11.11 -11.85 6.67
C VAL A 83 10.38 -11.09 7.78
N GLY A 84 11.11 -10.19 8.45
CA GLY A 84 10.57 -9.33 9.50
C GLY A 84 9.94 -8.07 8.94
N GLU A 85 9.13 -7.40 9.76
CA GLU A 85 8.34 -6.22 9.37
C GLU A 85 9.19 -5.10 8.75
N GLY A 86 10.38 -4.83 9.29
CA GLY A 86 11.29 -3.82 8.76
C GLY A 86 11.94 -4.17 7.41
N ALA A 87 11.87 -5.44 6.97
CA ALA A 87 12.51 -5.92 5.76
C ALA A 87 11.74 -5.55 4.49
N TRP A 88 10.39 -5.59 4.51
CA TRP A 88 9.55 -5.37 3.33
C TRP A 88 9.76 -4.01 2.66
N LYS A 89 9.80 -3.97 1.33
CA LYS A 89 9.96 -2.76 0.51
C LYS A 89 8.98 -2.84 -0.66
N TRP A 90 8.13 -1.84 -0.79
CA TRP A 90 7.02 -1.83 -1.75
C TRP A 90 7.15 -0.66 -2.74
N PRO A 91 6.73 -0.85 -4.00
CA PRO A 91 6.49 0.27 -4.89
C PRO A 91 5.35 1.17 -4.36
N PRO A 92 5.27 2.44 -4.77
CA PRO A 92 4.22 3.37 -4.31
C PRO A 92 2.82 3.05 -4.88
N VAL A 93 2.73 2.09 -5.79
CA VAL A 93 1.57 1.73 -6.64
C VAL A 93 1.50 0.20 -6.77
N TRP A 94 0.32 -0.35 -7.07
CA TRP A 94 0.14 -1.79 -7.34
C TRP A 94 0.94 -2.19 -8.59
N PRO A 95 1.94 -3.10 -8.51
CA PRO A 95 2.90 -3.32 -9.61
C PRO A 95 2.46 -4.36 -10.64
N TYR A 96 1.22 -4.89 -10.54
CA TYR A 96 0.75 -6.02 -11.33
C TYR A 96 -0.41 -5.62 -12.24
N ASP A 97 -0.36 -6.04 -13.51
CA ASP A 97 -1.45 -5.81 -14.45
C ASP A 97 -2.61 -6.83 -14.30
N ARG A 98 -3.75 -6.55 -14.94
CA ARG A 98 -4.99 -7.37 -14.90
C ARG A 98 -4.87 -8.78 -15.52
N ASN A 99 -3.72 -9.15 -16.07
CA ASN A 99 -3.44 -10.47 -16.63
C ASN A 99 -2.36 -11.23 -15.84
N PHE A 100 -1.64 -10.57 -14.92
CA PHE A 100 -0.54 -11.17 -14.15
C PHE A 100 -0.98 -12.39 -13.33
N PHE A 101 -2.13 -12.31 -12.66
CA PHE A 101 -2.70 -13.39 -11.84
C PHE A 101 -3.59 -14.37 -12.61
N LYS A 102 -3.85 -14.18 -13.91
CA LYS A 102 -4.69 -15.12 -14.67
C LYS A 102 -4.01 -16.46 -14.88
N ARG A 103 -4.81 -17.50 -15.11
CA ARG A 103 -4.36 -18.86 -15.45
C ARG A 103 -3.88 -18.90 -16.91
N ARG A 104 -3.02 -19.87 -17.25
CA ARG A 104 -2.47 -19.97 -18.62
C ARG A 104 -3.57 -20.20 -19.67
N SER A 105 -4.56 -21.02 -19.34
CA SER A 105 -5.78 -21.27 -20.12
C SER A 105 -6.53 -19.99 -20.52
N GLU A 106 -6.83 -19.12 -19.55
CA GLU A 106 -7.54 -17.85 -19.76
C GLU A 106 -6.75 -16.90 -20.69
N LEU A 107 -5.41 -16.88 -20.55
CA LEU A 107 -4.52 -16.05 -21.36
C LEU A 107 -4.36 -16.57 -22.79
N ASP A 108 -4.37 -17.89 -23.00
CA ASP A 108 -4.28 -18.49 -24.33
C ASP A 108 -5.62 -18.47 -25.06
N ALA A 109 -6.74 -18.62 -24.34
CA ALA A 109 -8.08 -18.40 -24.87
C ALA A 109 -8.24 -16.96 -25.39
N ALA A 110 -7.82 -15.95 -24.61
CA ALA A 110 -7.84 -14.54 -25.03
C ALA A 110 -7.00 -14.27 -26.29
N LYS A 111 -5.81 -14.89 -26.44
CA LYS A 111 -4.99 -14.79 -27.67
C LYS A 111 -5.68 -15.40 -28.88
N ASN A 112 -6.32 -16.56 -28.70
CA ASN A 112 -7.02 -17.26 -29.78
C ASN A 112 -8.27 -16.49 -30.24
N ALA A 113 -9.05 -15.94 -29.30
CA ALA A 113 -10.19 -15.07 -29.59
C ALA A 113 -9.79 -13.77 -30.30
N ALA A 114 -8.62 -13.21 -29.96
CA ALA A 114 -8.04 -12.03 -30.60
C ALA A 114 -7.40 -12.32 -31.98
N SER A 115 -7.38 -13.56 -32.46
CA SER A 115 -6.80 -13.90 -33.76
C SER A 115 -7.65 -13.37 -34.93
N PRO A 116 -7.03 -12.97 -36.07
CA PRO A 116 -7.79 -12.52 -37.24
C PRO A 116 -8.80 -13.55 -37.75
N LEU A 117 -8.48 -14.84 -37.63
CA LEU A 117 -9.38 -15.94 -38.04
C LEU A 117 -10.64 -16.02 -37.15
N SER A 118 -10.49 -15.77 -35.84
CA SER A 118 -11.60 -15.75 -34.89
C SER A 118 -12.47 -14.51 -35.06
N MET A 119 -11.88 -13.35 -35.33
CA MET A 119 -12.66 -12.13 -35.63
C MET A 119 -13.48 -12.24 -36.93
N MET A 120 -13.05 -13.08 -37.88
CA MET A 120 -13.81 -13.36 -39.12
C MET A 120 -14.91 -14.43 -38.96
N SER A 121 -14.93 -15.21 -37.86
CA SER A 121 -15.91 -16.30 -37.67
C SER A 121 -17.16 -15.91 -36.89
N GLY A 122 -17.18 -14.71 -36.28
CA GLY A 122 -18.41 -14.06 -35.80
C GLY A 122 -19.14 -14.73 -34.63
N GLN A 123 -18.50 -15.62 -33.88
CA GLN A 123 -19.13 -16.31 -32.74
C GLN A 123 -19.29 -15.41 -31.51
N VAL A 124 -20.39 -14.65 -31.47
CA VAL A 124 -20.91 -14.07 -30.22
C VAL A 124 -21.36 -15.21 -29.29
N PRO A 125 -21.00 -15.23 -28.00
CA PRO A 125 -21.51 -16.22 -27.06
C PRO A 125 -23.04 -16.14 -26.95
N ALA A 126 -23.73 -17.26 -27.13
CA ALA A 126 -25.14 -17.36 -26.82
C ALA A 126 -25.36 -17.24 -25.30
N PRO A 127 -26.37 -16.48 -24.82
CA PRO A 127 -26.70 -16.40 -23.41
C PRO A 127 -27.25 -17.73 -22.89
N ASP A 128 -27.16 -17.94 -21.58
CA ASP A 128 -27.74 -19.09 -20.90
C ASP A 128 -29.28 -18.99 -20.75
N ALA A 129 -29.89 -19.98 -20.09
CA ALA A 129 -31.33 -20.01 -19.81
C ALA A 129 -31.83 -18.86 -18.91
N ASN A 130 -30.93 -18.13 -18.23
CA ASN A 130 -31.22 -17.00 -17.37
C ASN A 130 -30.90 -15.64 -18.02
N GLY A 131 -30.41 -15.64 -19.27
CA GLY A 131 -30.00 -14.43 -19.99
C GLY A 131 -28.59 -13.93 -19.67
N GLN A 132 -27.78 -14.67 -18.91
CA GLN A 132 -26.37 -14.32 -18.68
C GLN A 132 -25.52 -14.67 -19.89
N VAL A 133 -24.70 -13.71 -20.33
CA VAL A 133 -23.65 -13.93 -21.33
C VAL A 133 -22.44 -14.52 -20.60
N VAL A 134 -22.37 -15.84 -20.54
CA VAL A 134 -21.21 -16.56 -19.98
C VAL A 134 -20.01 -16.35 -20.92
N ASP A 135 -19.01 -15.59 -20.48
CA ASP A 135 -17.74 -15.50 -21.19
C ASP A 135 -16.98 -16.82 -21.03
N LYS A 136 -16.99 -17.63 -22.08
CA LYS A 136 -16.37 -18.97 -22.15
C LYS A 136 -14.85 -18.96 -22.04
N ASN A 137 -14.22 -17.78 -21.91
CA ASN A 137 -12.78 -17.62 -21.71
C ASN A 137 -12.39 -17.47 -20.23
N VAL A 138 -13.35 -17.34 -19.30
CA VAL A 138 -13.13 -17.29 -17.85
C VAL A 138 -13.10 -18.71 -17.28
N PHE A 139 -12.18 -18.98 -16.35
CA PHE A 139 -12.10 -20.27 -15.65
C PHE A 139 -13.19 -20.40 -14.59
N ASP A 140 -14.07 -21.39 -14.73
CA ASP A 140 -15.07 -21.76 -13.74
C ASP A 140 -14.41 -22.47 -12.54
N SER A 141 -14.15 -21.73 -11.47
CA SER A 141 -13.49 -22.27 -10.28
C SER A 141 -14.32 -23.35 -9.60
N LEU A 142 -15.63 -23.14 -9.44
CA LEU A 142 -16.50 -24.06 -8.71
C LEU A 142 -16.74 -25.35 -9.51
N GLY A 143 -17.02 -25.25 -10.80
CA GLY A 143 -17.15 -26.41 -11.69
C GLY A 143 -15.84 -27.19 -11.84
N TYR A 144 -14.67 -26.53 -11.76
CA TYR A 144 -13.39 -27.22 -11.68
C TYR A 144 -13.24 -28.03 -10.39
N TRP A 145 -13.45 -27.41 -9.22
CA TRP A 145 -13.25 -28.10 -7.94
C TRP A 145 -14.27 -29.23 -7.72
N GLU A 146 -15.53 -29.03 -8.09
CA GLU A 146 -16.57 -30.07 -8.04
C GLU A 146 -16.27 -31.25 -8.99
N LYS A 147 -15.61 -30.99 -10.14
CA LYS A 147 -15.11 -32.03 -11.07
C LYS A 147 -13.94 -32.82 -10.49
N VAL A 148 -13.10 -32.23 -9.63
CA VAL A 148 -11.90 -32.89 -9.05
C VAL A 148 -12.03 -33.26 -7.57
N LYS A 149 -13.22 -33.15 -6.97
CA LYS A 149 -13.46 -33.38 -5.52
C LYS A 149 -13.01 -34.73 -4.96
N ASP A 150 -12.96 -35.77 -5.80
CA ASP A 150 -12.49 -37.11 -5.43
C ASP A 150 -10.95 -37.21 -5.38
N VAL A 151 -10.24 -36.16 -5.82
CA VAL A 151 -8.78 -36.04 -5.73
C VAL A 151 -8.41 -35.50 -4.35
N LYS A 152 -7.96 -36.41 -3.46
CA LYS A 152 -7.41 -36.12 -2.11
C LYS A 152 -6.66 -34.79 -2.05
N THR A 153 -7.17 -33.82 -1.29
CA THR A 153 -6.53 -32.51 -1.09
C THR A 153 -5.47 -32.52 0.01
N GLU A 154 -5.46 -33.59 0.82
CA GLU A 154 -4.59 -33.77 2.00
C GLU A 154 -3.12 -33.37 1.78
N LEU A 155 -2.61 -32.57 2.72
CA LEU A 155 -1.21 -32.20 2.82
C LEU A 155 -0.35 -33.37 3.31
N ASP A 156 0.93 -33.36 2.96
CA ASP A 156 1.93 -34.25 3.57
C ASP A 156 1.91 -34.09 5.09
N GLU A 157 1.87 -35.20 5.84
CA GLU A 157 1.70 -35.20 7.30
C GLU A 157 2.74 -34.30 8.01
N ARG A 158 3.98 -34.24 7.52
CA ARG A 158 5.04 -33.39 8.07
C ARG A 158 4.75 -31.91 7.84
N VAL A 159 4.17 -31.55 6.70
CA VAL A 159 3.77 -30.17 6.36
C VAL A 159 2.54 -29.76 7.15
N ALA A 160 1.55 -30.65 7.26
CA ALA A 160 0.39 -30.47 8.12
C ALA A 160 0.81 -30.23 9.58
N GLU A 161 1.78 -30.98 10.10
CA GLU A 161 2.33 -30.78 11.46
C GLU A 161 2.99 -29.40 11.61
N LYS A 162 3.77 -28.94 10.62
CA LYS A 162 4.38 -27.59 10.66
C LYS A 162 3.32 -26.47 10.64
N ILE A 163 2.24 -26.63 9.87
CA ILE A 163 1.11 -25.67 9.86
C ILE A 163 0.37 -25.69 11.20
N LYS A 164 0.05 -26.87 11.75
CA LYS A 164 -0.53 -27.02 13.10
C LYS A 164 0.34 -26.32 14.16
N ASN A 165 1.65 -26.56 14.15
CA ASN A 165 2.60 -25.96 15.06
C ASN A 165 2.64 -24.42 14.92
N HIS A 166 2.63 -23.88 13.68
CA HIS A 166 2.57 -22.44 13.44
C HIS A 166 1.27 -21.82 13.95
N TYR A 167 0.12 -22.41 13.61
CA TYR A 167 -1.19 -21.97 14.12
C TYR A 167 -1.28 -22.03 15.65
N SER A 168 -0.66 -23.02 16.31
CA SER A 168 -0.64 -23.14 17.77
C SER A 168 0.00 -21.95 18.48
N PHE A 169 0.88 -21.21 17.79
CA PHE A 169 1.49 -20.01 18.33
C PHE A 169 0.50 -18.84 18.44
N TYR A 170 -0.49 -18.74 17.55
CA TYR A 170 -1.38 -17.58 17.43
C TYR A 170 -2.84 -17.86 17.82
N LEU A 171 -3.38 -19.05 17.52
CA LEU A 171 -4.78 -19.40 17.80
C LEU A 171 -4.99 -19.80 19.27
N ARG A 172 -6.18 -19.53 19.82
CA ARG A 172 -6.55 -19.80 21.22
C ARG A 172 -7.99 -20.31 21.30
N ASP A 173 -8.29 -21.06 22.37
CA ASP A 173 -9.65 -21.43 22.71
C ASP A 173 -10.57 -20.20 22.81
N GLY A 174 -11.80 -20.31 22.33
CA GLY A 174 -12.81 -19.25 22.33
C GLY A 174 -12.74 -18.28 21.13
N MET A 175 -11.75 -18.38 20.25
CA MET A 175 -11.69 -17.56 19.03
C MET A 175 -12.80 -17.89 18.02
N SER A 176 -13.23 -16.88 17.26
CA SER A 176 -13.97 -17.03 16.01
C SER A 176 -12.97 -17.02 14.84
N VAL A 177 -12.98 -18.08 14.01
CA VAL A 177 -12.09 -18.23 12.84
C VAL A 177 -12.89 -18.31 11.55
N LEU A 178 -12.35 -17.72 10.49
CA LEU A 178 -12.82 -17.84 9.10
C LEU A 178 -11.75 -18.51 8.25
N GLU A 179 -12.08 -19.60 7.57
CA GLU A 179 -11.20 -20.33 6.66
C GLU A 179 -11.59 -20.07 5.21
N LEU A 180 -10.63 -19.66 4.38
CA LEU A 180 -10.79 -19.47 2.94
C LEU A 180 -10.04 -20.56 2.17
N GLY A 181 -10.77 -21.31 1.35
CA GLY A 181 -10.29 -22.56 0.76
C GLY A 181 -10.61 -23.80 1.60
N ALA A 182 -11.63 -23.73 2.46
CA ALA A 182 -12.00 -24.80 3.38
C ALA A 182 -12.37 -26.11 2.64
N ALA A 183 -11.84 -27.22 3.15
CA ALA A 183 -12.01 -28.57 2.61
C ALA A 183 -12.18 -29.59 3.76
N GLU A 184 -11.87 -30.87 3.54
CA GLU A 184 -11.99 -31.94 4.55
C GLU A 184 -11.12 -31.73 5.81
N GLU A 185 -10.01 -31.00 5.72
CA GLU A 185 -9.07 -30.76 6.83
C GLU A 185 -8.57 -29.30 6.86
N SER A 186 -8.62 -28.65 8.03
CA SER A 186 -8.20 -27.24 8.23
C SER A 186 -6.81 -27.09 8.88
N TYR A 187 -6.13 -28.21 9.17
CA TYR A 187 -4.80 -28.25 9.79
C TYR A 187 -4.70 -27.47 11.13
N LEU A 188 -5.78 -27.47 11.91
CA LEU A 188 -5.84 -26.81 13.22
C LEU A 188 -5.06 -27.60 14.31
N PRO A 189 -4.51 -26.92 15.33
CA PRO A 189 -3.86 -27.55 16.48
C PRO A 189 -4.77 -28.55 17.21
N ASP A 190 -4.21 -29.70 17.60
CA ASP A 190 -4.98 -30.78 18.21
C ASP A 190 -5.59 -30.35 19.55
N GLY A 191 -6.92 -30.46 19.66
CA GLY A 191 -7.67 -30.12 20.87
C GLY A 191 -8.06 -28.63 21.04
N LEU A 192 -7.73 -27.76 20.08
CA LEU A 192 -8.16 -26.36 20.04
C LEU A 192 -9.70 -26.25 19.99
N LYS A 193 -10.29 -25.41 20.83
CA LYS A 193 -11.76 -25.22 20.94
C LYS A 193 -12.16 -23.82 20.49
N LEU A 194 -12.42 -23.69 19.19
CA LEU A 194 -12.98 -22.46 18.61
C LEU A 194 -14.43 -22.25 19.08
N ASN A 195 -14.84 -20.98 19.20
CA ASN A 195 -16.22 -20.60 19.50
C ASN A 195 -17.10 -20.60 18.23
N ARG A 196 -16.51 -20.21 17.09
CA ARG A 196 -17.10 -20.30 15.76
C ARG A 196 -15.98 -20.62 14.76
N HIS A 197 -16.26 -21.48 13.80
CA HIS A 197 -15.39 -21.74 12.67
C HIS A 197 -16.20 -21.77 11.38
N VAL A 198 -15.99 -20.78 10.51
CA VAL A 198 -16.71 -20.65 9.23
C VAL A 198 -15.80 -21.11 8.10
N GLY A 199 -16.20 -22.15 7.37
CA GLY A 199 -15.51 -22.61 6.18
C GLY A 199 -16.09 -21.99 4.90
N ILE A 200 -15.25 -21.32 4.12
CA ILE A 200 -15.57 -20.86 2.76
C ILE A 200 -14.76 -21.71 1.79
N GLY A 201 -15.43 -22.57 1.04
CA GLY A 201 -14.79 -23.54 0.15
C GLY A 201 -15.54 -23.70 -1.17
N ALA A 202 -14.97 -24.49 -2.08
CA ALA A 202 -15.57 -24.74 -3.39
C ALA A 202 -16.49 -25.98 -3.43
N VAL A 203 -16.26 -26.96 -2.54
CA VAL A 203 -16.99 -28.24 -2.53
C VAL A 203 -17.66 -28.45 -1.18
N LYS A 204 -18.99 -28.46 -1.15
CA LYS A 204 -19.77 -28.59 0.09
C LYS A 204 -19.48 -29.89 0.85
N SER A 205 -19.40 -31.01 0.12
CA SER A 205 -19.19 -32.34 0.70
C SER A 205 -17.78 -32.59 1.26
N GLN A 206 -16.80 -31.73 0.95
CA GLN A 206 -15.49 -31.75 1.61
C GLN A 206 -15.58 -31.06 2.97
N MET A 207 -16.11 -29.83 3.02
CA MET A 207 -16.33 -29.09 4.26
C MET A 207 -17.28 -29.81 5.25
N GLU A 208 -18.24 -30.61 4.77
CA GLU A 208 -19.13 -31.41 5.61
C GLU A 208 -18.46 -32.63 6.27
N GLN A 209 -17.27 -33.04 5.82
CA GLN A 209 -16.47 -34.08 6.48
C GLN A 209 -15.58 -33.52 7.60
N ASN A 210 -15.34 -32.20 7.60
CA ASN A 210 -14.41 -31.54 8.50
C ASN A 210 -15.03 -31.32 9.90
N PRO A 211 -14.57 -32.01 10.95
CA PRO A 211 -15.21 -31.98 12.26
C PRO A 211 -14.98 -30.67 13.03
N SER A 212 -14.14 -29.76 12.51
CA SER A 212 -13.84 -28.47 13.14
C SER A 212 -14.75 -27.33 12.67
N ILE A 213 -15.44 -27.49 11.53
CA ILE A 213 -16.23 -26.43 10.90
C ILE A 213 -17.63 -26.38 11.54
N THR A 214 -18.03 -25.21 12.03
CA THR A 214 -19.36 -24.99 12.64
C THR A 214 -20.41 -24.55 11.62
N GLU A 215 -19.97 -23.98 10.50
CA GLU A 215 -20.81 -23.33 9.49
C GLU A 215 -20.05 -23.27 8.15
N SER A 216 -20.67 -23.53 7.00
CA SER A 216 -19.95 -23.52 5.72
C SER A 216 -20.76 -23.09 4.51
N PHE A 217 -20.12 -22.31 3.63
CA PHE A 217 -20.70 -21.74 2.42
C PHE A 217 -19.86 -22.10 1.19
N VAL A 218 -20.54 -22.32 0.05
CA VAL A 218 -19.87 -22.52 -1.24
C VAL A 218 -19.77 -21.16 -1.93
N VAL A 219 -18.55 -20.67 -2.15
CA VAL A 219 -18.29 -19.35 -2.73
C VAL A 219 -17.08 -19.42 -3.66
N ASP A 220 -17.18 -18.87 -4.87
CA ASP A 220 -15.98 -18.60 -5.66
C ASP A 220 -15.27 -17.37 -5.11
N LEU A 221 -14.09 -17.57 -4.53
CA LEU A 221 -13.22 -16.48 -4.06
C LEU A 221 -12.74 -15.57 -5.21
N ASN A 222 -12.82 -16.03 -6.46
CA ASN A 222 -12.48 -15.23 -7.64
C ASN A 222 -13.65 -14.36 -8.15
N ASP A 223 -14.90 -14.65 -7.76
CA ASP A 223 -16.05 -13.81 -8.10
C ASP A 223 -16.08 -12.58 -7.19
N VAL A 224 -15.51 -11.49 -7.68
CA VAL A 224 -15.33 -10.23 -6.95
C VAL A 224 -15.97 -9.07 -7.68
N VAL A 225 -16.33 -8.02 -6.94
CA VAL A 225 -16.55 -6.69 -7.49
C VAL A 225 -15.27 -5.88 -7.29
N GLU A 226 -14.72 -5.32 -8.37
CA GLU A 226 -13.46 -4.56 -8.35
C GLU A 226 -13.47 -3.47 -7.27
N ASP A 227 -12.39 -3.39 -6.51
CA ASP A 227 -12.18 -2.48 -5.37
C ASP A 227 -13.14 -2.63 -4.17
N ILE A 228 -14.25 -3.35 -4.30
CA ILE A 228 -15.13 -3.73 -3.16
C ILE A 228 -14.57 -4.98 -2.49
N GLY A 229 -14.64 -6.15 -3.13
CA GLY A 229 -14.33 -7.44 -2.49
C GLY A 229 -15.06 -8.63 -3.12
N ILE A 230 -15.09 -9.75 -2.39
CA ILE A 230 -15.83 -10.98 -2.74
C ILE A 230 -17.32 -10.64 -2.92
N LYS A 231 -17.91 -11.06 -4.05
CA LYS A 231 -19.25 -10.68 -4.49
C LYS A 231 -20.39 -11.44 -3.79
N SER A 232 -20.06 -12.50 -3.04
CA SER A 232 -21.05 -13.34 -2.37
C SER A 232 -21.83 -12.62 -1.27
N VAL A 233 -23.15 -12.74 -1.33
CA VAL A 233 -24.07 -12.29 -0.27
C VAL A 233 -23.86 -13.09 1.01
N ASP A 234 -23.59 -14.40 0.91
CA ASP A 234 -23.30 -15.24 2.07
C ASP A 234 -22.03 -14.81 2.80
N PHE A 235 -20.98 -14.45 2.05
CA PHE A 235 -19.76 -13.87 2.63
C PHE A 235 -20.06 -12.51 3.29
N SER A 236 -20.84 -11.66 2.61
CA SER A 236 -21.21 -10.32 3.11
C SER A 236 -22.02 -10.41 4.41
N ASN A 237 -22.89 -11.42 4.54
CA ASN A 237 -23.69 -11.69 5.74
C ASN A 237 -22.87 -12.15 6.95
N LEU A 238 -21.57 -12.45 6.81
CA LEU A 238 -20.69 -12.74 7.94
C LEU A 238 -20.37 -11.51 8.80
N GLY A 239 -20.58 -10.30 8.28
CA GLY A 239 -20.32 -9.03 8.96
C GLY A 239 -18.85 -8.58 8.92
N GLU A 240 -18.65 -7.29 9.23
CA GLU A 240 -17.34 -6.70 9.50
C GLU A 240 -16.98 -6.89 10.99
N ASP A 241 -15.69 -6.94 11.32
CA ASP A 241 -15.15 -7.10 12.68
C ASP A 241 -15.65 -8.35 13.45
N THR A 242 -15.91 -9.43 12.71
CA THR A 242 -16.47 -10.69 13.23
C THR A 242 -15.42 -11.68 13.75
N PHE A 243 -14.24 -11.77 13.12
CA PHE A 243 -13.29 -12.88 13.32
C PHE A 243 -12.00 -12.47 14.02
N ASP A 244 -11.52 -13.30 14.95
CA ASP A 244 -10.24 -13.11 15.66
C ASP A 244 -9.05 -13.56 14.81
N ALA A 245 -9.28 -14.54 13.92
CA ALA A 245 -8.31 -14.94 12.91
C ALA A 245 -8.95 -15.35 11.58
N ILE A 246 -8.20 -15.19 10.49
CA ILE A 246 -8.46 -15.76 9.17
C ILE A 246 -7.33 -16.72 8.82
N ILE A 247 -7.69 -17.90 8.28
CA ILE A 247 -6.74 -18.87 7.73
C ILE A 247 -7.01 -19.11 6.25
N MET A 248 -5.95 -19.28 5.46
CA MET A 248 -6.02 -19.60 4.04
C MET A 248 -4.88 -20.57 3.68
N ALA A 249 -5.07 -21.86 3.98
CA ALA A 249 -4.08 -22.89 3.69
C ALA A 249 -4.12 -23.28 2.19
N ASN A 250 -2.95 -23.28 1.53
CA ASN A 250 -2.71 -23.83 0.19
C ASN A 250 -3.73 -23.38 -0.89
N THR A 251 -4.23 -22.15 -0.79
CA THR A 251 -5.34 -21.63 -1.62
C THR A 251 -4.96 -20.37 -2.40
N ILE A 252 -4.02 -19.57 -1.88
CA ILE A 252 -3.52 -18.32 -2.50
C ILE A 252 -3.01 -18.53 -3.94
N ASP A 253 -2.43 -19.69 -4.21
CA ASP A 253 -1.93 -20.20 -5.49
C ASP A 253 -2.95 -20.09 -6.65
N PHE A 254 -4.23 -20.15 -6.30
CA PHE A 254 -5.39 -20.23 -7.20
C PHE A 254 -6.22 -18.94 -7.29
N ILE A 255 -5.80 -17.85 -6.62
CA ILE A 255 -6.56 -16.59 -6.54
C ILE A 255 -6.16 -15.61 -7.66
N ASN A 256 -7.09 -15.40 -8.61
CA ASN A 256 -6.96 -14.43 -9.71
C ASN A 256 -7.12 -12.96 -9.23
N ASN A 257 -7.90 -12.71 -8.18
CA ASN A 257 -8.25 -11.37 -7.70
C ASN A 257 -7.83 -11.13 -6.23
N PRO A 258 -6.53 -11.21 -5.90
CA PRO A 258 -6.06 -11.29 -4.52
C PRO A 258 -6.28 -10.01 -3.71
N ARG A 259 -6.22 -8.83 -4.35
CA ARG A 259 -6.44 -7.54 -3.68
C ARG A 259 -7.86 -7.44 -3.11
N GLU A 260 -8.86 -7.86 -3.88
CA GLU A 260 -10.27 -7.87 -3.51
C GLU A 260 -10.59 -8.94 -2.44
N VAL A 261 -9.98 -10.14 -2.56
CA VAL A 261 -10.07 -11.16 -1.50
C VAL A 261 -9.50 -10.65 -0.19
N PHE A 262 -8.31 -10.04 -0.19
CA PHE A 262 -7.66 -9.54 1.03
C PHE A 262 -8.36 -8.29 1.59
N LYS A 263 -8.99 -7.45 0.76
CA LYS A 263 -9.91 -6.39 1.21
C LYS A 263 -11.10 -6.97 2.00
N SER A 264 -11.64 -8.09 1.53
CA SER A 264 -12.74 -8.81 2.18
C SER A 264 -12.30 -9.41 3.53
N CYS A 265 -11.08 -9.95 3.57
CA CYS A 265 -10.45 -10.46 4.79
C CYS A 265 -10.21 -9.36 5.84
N TRP A 266 -9.74 -8.18 5.40
CA TRP A 266 -9.48 -7.05 6.29
C TRP A 266 -10.76 -6.55 6.99
N ARG A 267 -11.88 -6.49 6.26
CA ARG A 267 -13.19 -6.17 6.86
C ARG A 267 -13.65 -7.21 7.87
N ALA A 268 -13.57 -8.49 7.52
CA ALA A 268 -14.08 -9.58 8.34
C ALA A 268 -13.28 -9.81 9.64
N LEU A 269 -11.98 -9.46 9.66
CA LEU A 269 -11.19 -9.43 10.89
C LEU A 269 -11.64 -8.33 11.86
N LYS A 270 -11.61 -8.65 13.16
CA LYS A 270 -11.60 -7.71 14.28
C LYS A 270 -10.32 -6.86 14.31
N PRO A 271 -10.29 -5.70 15.00
CA PRO A 271 -9.06 -4.95 15.22
C PRO A 271 -8.06 -5.79 16.03
N GLY A 272 -6.80 -5.82 15.62
CA GLY A 272 -5.76 -6.70 16.18
C GLY A 272 -5.85 -8.17 15.74
N GLY A 273 -6.93 -8.58 15.06
CA GLY A 273 -7.11 -9.93 14.51
C GLY A 273 -6.07 -10.28 13.45
N ILE A 274 -5.76 -11.57 13.28
CA ILE A 274 -4.64 -12.04 12.43
C ILE A 274 -5.12 -12.82 11.20
N MET A 275 -4.61 -12.49 10.02
CA MET A 275 -4.76 -13.33 8.83
C MET A 275 -3.45 -14.08 8.57
N MET A 276 -3.52 -15.40 8.47
CA MET A 276 -2.38 -16.30 8.21
C MET A 276 -2.62 -17.05 6.90
N VAL A 277 -1.63 -17.01 5.99
CA VAL A 277 -1.71 -17.63 4.67
C VAL A 277 -0.56 -18.61 4.47
N PRO A 278 -0.71 -19.88 4.88
CA PRO A 278 0.24 -20.93 4.54
C PRO A 278 0.15 -21.32 3.06
N PHE A 279 1.30 -21.44 2.40
CA PHE A 279 1.42 -21.93 1.03
C PHE A 279 2.68 -22.79 0.86
N LEU A 280 2.77 -23.50 -0.25
CA LEU A 280 3.81 -24.51 -0.49
C LEU A 280 4.79 -24.09 -1.59
N ALA A 281 5.91 -24.80 -1.66
CA ALA A 281 6.86 -24.69 -2.75
C ALA A 281 6.18 -24.87 -4.12
N LYS A 282 6.57 -24.07 -5.11
CA LYS A 282 5.89 -23.88 -6.42
C LYS A 282 5.55 -25.14 -7.24
N ASP A 283 6.17 -26.28 -6.94
CA ASP A 283 6.04 -27.55 -7.65
C ASP A 283 5.16 -28.57 -6.87
N ALA A 284 4.62 -28.19 -5.71
CA ALA A 284 3.72 -29.01 -4.90
C ALA A 284 2.35 -29.19 -5.58
N TYR A 285 1.85 -30.42 -5.63
CA TYR A 285 0.54 -30.81 -6.18
C TYR A 285 0.22 -30.32 -7.62
N VAL A 286 1.23 -29.87 -8.35
CA VAL A 286 1.15 -29.48 -9.76
C VAL A 286 0.66 -30.62 -10.65
N ASP A 287 1.00 -31.86 -10.30
CA ASP A 287 0.54 -33.09 -10.94
C ASP A 287 -0.95 -33.38 -10.73
N LYS A 288 -1.56 -32.85 -9.66
CA LYS A 288 -3.00 -32.93 -9.39
C LYS A 288 -3.79 -31.76 -10.00
N PHE A 289 -3.27 -30.54 -9.86
CA PHE A 289 -4.07 -29.31 -10.00
C PHE A 289 -3.52 -28.29 -11.03
N ASP A 290 -2.71 -28.73 -12.00
CA ASP A 290 -2.03 -27.88 -13.02
C ASP A 290 -2.93 -26.77 -13.61
N GLU A 291 -4.17 -27.12 -13.98
CA GLU A 291 -5.17 -26.25 -14.61
C GLU A 291 -5.62 -25.07 -13.73
N ALA A 292 -5.61 -25.21 -12.40
CA ALA A 292 -6.14 -24.22 -11.46
C ALA A 292 -5.13 -23.12 -11.07
N PHE A 293 -3.83 -23.39 -11.19
CA PHE A 293 -2.78 -22.46 -10.76
C PHE A 293 -2.77 -21.16 -11.57
N THR A 294 -2.65 -20.03 -10.87
CA THR A 294 -2.34 -18.74 -11.52
C THR A 294 -1.01 -18.81 -12.24
N LYS A 295 -0.89 -18.19 -13.43
CA LYS A 295 0.33 -18.30 -14.28
C LYS A 295 1.57 -17.84 -13.51
N GLN A 296 1.48 -16.71 -12.81
CA GLN A 296 2.59 -16.14 -12.06
C GLN A 296 3.13 -17.11 -10.99
N TRP A 297 2.27 -17.86 -10.30
CA TRP A 297 2.70 -18.81 -9.28
C TRP A 297 3.60 -19.91 -9.86
N ARG A 298 3.33 -20.31 -11.11
CA ARG A 298 4.05 -21.39 -11.81
C ARG A 298 5.30 -20.94 -12.56
N ASP A 299 5.46 -19.63 -12.74
CA ASP A 299 6.62 -19.02 -13.38
C ASP A 299 7.61 -18.42 -12.34
N MET A 300 7.20 -18.28 -11.08
CA MET A 300 7.98 -17.70 -9.99
C MET A 300 8.61 -18.74 -9.06
N THR A 301 9.58 -18.28 -8.26
CA THR A 301 10.20 -19.03 -7.16
C THR A 301 9.48 -18.77 -5.83
N ASP A 302 9.58 -19.71 -4.89
CA ASP A 302 9.02 -19.63 -3.55
C ASP A 302 9.40 -18.32 -2.81
N ASP A 303 10.65 -17.86 -2.96
CA ASP A 303 11.12 -16.57 -2.43
C ASP A 303 10.32 -15.39 -3.00
N GLN A 304 9.94 -15.44 -4.28
CA GLN A 304 9.11 -14.42 -4.93
C GLN A 304 7.63 -14.56 -4.54
N HIS A 305 7.13 -15.78 -4.30
CA HIS A 305 5.76 -16.00 -3.78
C HIS A 305 5.56 -15.30 -2.44
N MET A 306 6.55 -15.36 -1.54
CA MET A 306 6.52 -14.63 -0.27
C MET A 306 6.41 -13.10 -0.47
N TRP A 307 7.08 -12.53 -1.48
CA TRP A 307 6.92 -11.12 -1.86
C TRP A 307 5.56 -10.81 -2.50
N VAL A 308 5.04 -11.70 -3.35
CA VAL A 308 3.71 -11.57 -3.97
C VAL A 308 2.62 -11.63 -2.89
N ALA A 309 2.63 -12.63 -2.01
CA ALA A 309 1.68 -12.75 -0.90
C ALA A 309 1.75 -11.56 0.06
N GLY A 310 2.95 -11.07 0.40
CA GLY A 310 3.12 -9.86 1.22
C GLY A 310 2.51 -8.60 0.59
N SER A 311 2.48 -8.53 -0.74
CA SER A 311 1.85 -7.41 -1.45
C SER A 311 0.32 -7.40 -1.33
N PHE A 312 -0.32 -8.56 -1.16
CA PHE A 312 -1.78 -8.68 -1.11
C PHE A 312 -2.36 -8.02 0.15
N PHE A 313 -1.64 -8.13 1.28
CA PHE A 313 -1.89 -7.31 2.46
C PHE A 313 -1.72 -5.81 2.13
N VAL A 314 -0.51 -5.41 1.74
CA VAL A 314 -0.14 -3.97 1.61
C VAL A 314 -1.01 -3.21 0.61
N PHE A 315 -1.47 -3.83 -0.48
CA PHE A 315 -2.27 -3.17 -1.50
C PHE A 315 -3.79 -3.44 -1.39
N SER A 316 -4.25 -4.21 -0.39
CA SER A 316 -5.69 -4.28 -0.07
C SER A 316 -6.14 -3.14 0.86
N ALA A 317 -5.40 -2.90 1.95
CA ALA A 317 -5.76 -1.90 2.97
C ALA A 317 -4.64 -0.87 3.31
N GLY A 318 -3.51 -0.88 2.61
CA GLY A 318 -2.42 0.08 2.90
C GLY A 318 -1.82 -0.11 4.30
N ASP A 319 -1.69 1.00 5.03
CA ASP A 319 -1.17 1.02 6.41
C ASP A 319 -2.18 0.46 7.45
N GLY A 320 -3.36 -0.03 7.01
CA GLY A 320 -4.33 -0.75 7.84
C GLY A 320 -3.96 -2.19 8.17
N TRP A 321 -2.86 -2.71 7.59
CA TRP A 321 -2.21 -3.94 8.03
C TRP A 321 -0.92 -3.62 8.79
N GLU A 322 -0.72 -4.26 9.94
CA GLU A 322 0.48 -4.13 10.76
C GLU A 322 1.16 -5.49 11.01
N GLY A 323 2.44 -5.48 11.39
CA GLY A 323 3.16 -6.68 11.78
C GLY A 323 3.38 -7.70 10.66
N LEU A 324 3.35 -7.26 9.39
CA LEU A 324 3.50 -8.11 8.21
C LEU A 324 4.81 -8.91 8.28
N LYS A 325 4.72 -10.24 8.24
CA LYS A 325 5.85 -11.16 8.44
C LYS A 325 5.76 -12.36 7.50
N GLY A 326 6.92 -12.86 7.10
CA GLY A 326 7.09 -14.06 6.27
C GLY A 326 7.91 -15.12 7.00
N PHE A 327 7.42 -16.36 7.00
CA PHE A 327 7.99 -17.50 7.69
C PHE A 327 8.31 -18.62 6.70
N ASP A 328 9.43 -19.28 6.91
CA ASP A 328 9.78 -20.57 6.30
C ASP A 328 9.59 -21.63 7.38
N ILE A 329 8.52 -22.41 7.25
CA ILE A 329 8.12 -23.45 8.19
C ILE A 329 8.39 -24.86 7.62
N SER A 330 9.19 -24.95 6.56
CA SER A 330 9.46 -26.18 5.83
C SER A 330 9.95 -27.31 6.76
N PRO A 331 9.50 -28.56 6.57
CA PRO A 331 10.10 -29.73 7.22
C PRO A 331 11.62 -29.83 7.02
N GLU A 332 12.33 -30.37 8.01
CA GLU A 332 13.79 -30.48 8.01
C GLU A 332 14.33 -31.37 6.86
N ASP A 333 13.48 -32.26 6.34
CA ASP A 333 13.71 -33.15 5.20
C ASP A 333 13.12 -32.62 3.88
N ALA A 334 12.56 -31.41 3.83
CA ALA A 334 11.88 -30.87 2.65
C ALA A 334 12.76 -30.76 1.39
N LYS A 335 12.10 -30.88 0.23
CA LYS A 335 12.69 -30.82 -1.11
C LYS A 335 13.42 -29.49 -1.33
N LYS A 336 14.73 -29.56 -1.48
CA LYS A 336 15.60 -28.37 -1.60
C LYS A 336 15.51 -27.78 -3.01
N PRO A 337 15.35 -26.45 -3.17
CA PRO A 337 15.16 -25.81 -4.49
C PRO A 337 16.28 -26.02 -5.53
N ASP A 338 17.42 -26.56 -5.10
CA ASP A 338 18.72 -26.57 -5.80
C ASP A 338 19.22 -27.97 -6.18
N GLU A 339 18.36 -28.99 -6.08
CA GLU A 339 18.62 -30.34 -6.60
C GLU A 339 18.89 -30.28 -8.13
N ASN A 340 20.11 -30.65 -8.53
CA ASN A 340 20.63 -30.50 -9.90
C ASN A 340 19.72 -31.17 -10.96
N VAL A 341 19.85 -30.72 -12.22
CA VAL A 341 19.21 -31.37 -13.38
C VAL A 341 19.57 -32.87 -13.46
N LEU A 342 20.73 -33.30 -12.93
CA LEU A 342 21.07 -34.72 -12.79
C LEU A 342 20.20 -35.49 -11.78
N SER A 343 19.80 -34.93 -10.64
CA SER A 343 18.94 -35.68 -9.70
C SER A 343 17.51 -35.82 -10.23
N LYS A 344 17.04 -34.82 -10.99
CA LYS A 344 15.80 -34.90 -11.78
C LYS A 344 15.83 -36.00 -12.87
N LEU A 345 17.01 -36.49 -13.25
CA LEU A 345 17.20 -37.67 -14.12
C LEU A 345 17.34 -38.99 -13.35
N THR A 346 17.72 -38.96 -12.07
CA THR A 346 17.85 -40.16 -11.20
C THR A 346 16.64 -40.34 -10.29
N LYS A 347 15.41 -40.16 -10.82
CA LYS A 347 14.16 -40.30 -10.07
C LYS A 347 13.89 -41.76 -9.62
N GLY A 348 14.52 -42.14 -8.52
CA GLY A 348 13.90 -43.03 -7.54
C GLY A 348 12.76 -42.32 -6.80
N ASN A 349 12.04 -43.06 -5.94
CA ASN A 349 10.83 -42.55 -5.29
C ASN A 349 11.17 -41.61 -4.11
N ASP A 350 11.39 -40.32 -4.41
CA ASP A 350 11.75 -39.30 -3.44
C ASP A 350 10.54 -38.85 -2.59
N ASN A 351 10.44 -39.44 -1.39
CA ASN A 351 9.41 -39.19 -0.38
C ASN A 351 9.67 -37.93 0.48
N SER A 352 10.56 -37.03 0.07
CA SER A 352 10.77 -35.74 0.75
C SER A 352 9.54 -34.83 0.58
N PRO A 353 9.08 -34.09 1.61
CA PRO A 353 7.89 -33.23 1.50
C PRO A 353 8.19 -31.96 0.69
N PRO A 354 7.17 -31.22 0.23
CA PRO A 354 7.38 -29.87 -0.31
C PRO A 354 7.85 -28.91 0.80
N GLY A 355 8.52 -27.82 0.40
CA GLY A 355 8.72 -26.67 1.28
C GLY A 355 7.39 -25.99 1.63
N ALA A 356 7.34 -25.32 2.78
CA ALA A 356 6.13 -24.70 3.30
C ALA A 356 6.44 -23.35 3.96
N TYR A 357 5.62 -22.36 3.65
CA TYR A 357 5.85 -20.95 4.01
C TYR A 357 4.55 -20.35 4.54
N VAL A 358 4.64 -19.29 5.35
CA VAL A 358 3.47 -18.52 5.80
C VAL A 358 3.75 -17.04 5.63
N VAL A 359 2.80 -16.29 5.05
CA VAL A 359 2.77 -14.83 5.19
C VAL A 359 1.54 -14.43 5.99
N GLN A 360 1.73 -13.50 6.93
CA GLN A 360 0.69 -13.08 7.87
C GLN A 360 0.83 -11.61 8.25
N ALA A 361 -0.30 -10.98 8.59
CA ALA A 361 -0.37 -9.64 9.17
C ALA A 361 -1.58 -9.54 10.11
N ARG A 362 -1.66 -8.45 10.89
CA ARG A 362 -2.83 -8.12 11.71
C ARG A 362 -3.59 -6.93 11.14
N LYS A 363 -4.92 -6.91 11.32
CA LYS A 363 -5.73 -5.70 11.13
C LYS A 363 -5.29 -4.67 12.18
N LYS A 364 -4.78 -3.52 11.75
CA LYS A 364 -4.45 -2.43 12.67
C LYS A 364 -5.75 -1.85 13.27
N PHE A 365 -5.68 -1.35 14.50
CA PHE A 365 -6.80 -0.61 15.10
C PHE A 365 -7.12 0.65 14.28
N GLN A 366 -8.41 0.90 14.09
CA GLN A 366 -8.94 2.10 13.42
C GLN A 366 -9.78 2.85 14.44
N ASP A 367 -9.43 4.11 14.69
CA ASP A 367 -10.04 4.89 15.76
C ASP A 367 -11.44 5.37 15.36
N ASP A 368 -12.43 5.16 16.23
CA ASP A 368 -13.83 5.53 16.00
C ASP A 368 -14.06 7.03 16.21
N GLU A 369 -13.39 7.62 17.21
CA GLU A 369 -13.40 9.04 17.54
C GLU A 369 -12.21 9.77 16.86
N VAL A 370 -12.32 11.09 16.68
CA VAL A 370 -11.23 11.89 16.10
C VAL A 370 -10.11 12.07 17.13
N ASP A 371 -8.92 11.59 16.80
CA ASP A 371 -7.70 11.93 17.54
C ASP A 371 -7.23 13.35 17.12
N GLU A 372 -7.33 14.32 18.03
CA GLU A 372 -6.83 15.68 17.80
C GLU A 372 -5.30 15.79 17.99
N ASP A 373 -4.64 14.82 18.66
CA ASP A 373 -3.17 14.75 18.81
C ASP A 373 -2.49 14.06 17.60
N ASP A 374 -3.17 13.16 16.87
CA ASP A 374 -2.72 12.57 15.58
C ASP A 374 -3.80 12.60 14.48
N LEU A 375 -4.23 13.81 14.11
CA LEU A 375 -5.22 14.03 13.04
C LEU A 375 -4.76 13.49 11.66
N GLU A 376 -3.46 13.50 11.35
CA GLU A 376 -2.95 12.85 10.13
C GLU A 376 -3.12 11.33 10.18
N GLY A 377 -2.82 10.69 11.32
CA GLY A 377 -3.04 9.27 11.57
C GLY A 377 -4.51 8.89 11.47
N TYR A 378 -5.39 9.64 12.14
CA TYR A 378 -6.84 9.46 12.10
C TYR A 378 -7.39 9.54 10.67
N ILE A 379 -7.06 10.60 9.92
CA ILE A 379 -7.51 10.76 8.52
C ILE A 379 -6.96 9.62 7.66
N ASN A 380 -5.66 9.31 7.75
CA ASN A 380 -5.07 8.20 6.98
C ASN A 380 -5.78 6.86 7.26
N SER A 381 -6.25 6.63 8.49
CA SER A 381 -7.01 5.43 8.85
C SER A 381 -8.28 5.28 8.02
N LYS A 382 -9.08 6.35 7.87
CA LYS A 382 -10.31 6.32 7.07
C LYS A 382 -10.01 6.13 5.58
N LEU A 383 -8.82 6.52 5.10
CA LEU A 383 -8.40 6.31 3.71
C LEU A 383 -7.90 4.87 3.41
N TRP A 384 -7.64 4.01 4.40
CA TRP A 384 -7.00 2.71 4.21
C TRP A 384 -7.63 1.86 3.11
N MET A 385 -8.94 1.62 3.20
CA MET A 385 -9.71 0.77 2.30
C MET A 385 -10.21 1.45 1.02
N LEU A 386 -10.07 2.79 0.90
CA LEU A 386 -10.67 3.54 -0.21
C LEU A 386 -10.23 3.01 -1.58
N PRO A 387 -11.19 2.72 -2.50
CA PRO A 387 -10.93 2.37 -3.89
C PRO A 387 -9.97 3.32 -4.61
N THR A 388 -9.26 2.80 -5.61
CA THR A 388 -8.35 3.49 -6.56
C THR A 388 -7.24 4.41 -6.01
N LEU A 389 -7.22 4.74 -4.72
CA LEU A 389 -6.32 5.73 -4.13
C LEU A 389 -4.96 5.11 -3.74
N GLU A 390 -3.92 5.45 -4.48
CA GLU A 390 -2.58 4.87 -4.29
C GLU A 390 -1.88 5.38 -3.01
N THR A 391 -0.95 4.59 -2.45
CA THR A 391 -0.21 4.95 -1.23
C THR A 391 0.64 6.23 -1.40
N ARG A 392 1.03 6.56 -2.64
CA ARG A 392 1.59 7.89 -2.99
C ARG A 392 0.62 9.02 -2.65
N ASP A 393 -0.64 8.86 -3.05
CA ASP A 393 -1.63 9.93 -3.05
C ASP A 393 -2.22 10.16 -1.66
N LYS A 394 -2.44 9.07 -0.89
CA LYS A 394 -2.71 9.15 0.56
C LYS A 394 -1.69 10.04 1.27
N LYS A 395 -0.39 9.81 1.00
CA LYS A 395 0.75 10.59 1.54
C LYS A 395 0.89 12.02 0.99
N LEU A 396 0.05 12.42 0.02
CA LEU A 396 -0.03 13.79 -0.47
C LEU A 396 -1.31 14.51 0.02
N ILE A 397 -2.44 13.80 0.18
CA ILE A 397 -3.70 14.41 0.60
C ILE A 397 -3.86 14.47 2.12
N VAL A 398 -3.36 13.50 2.91
CA VAL A 398 -3.54 13.47 4.37
C VAL A 398 -3.09 14.77 5.06
N PRO A 399 -1.87 15.30 4.83
CA PRO A 399 -1.45 16.58 5.44
C PRO A 399 -2.24 17.81 4.95
N ARG A 400 -2.90 17.72 3.79
CA ARG A 400 -3.75 18.78 3.25
C ARG A 400 -5.15 18.73 3.87
N LEU A 401 -5.70 17.53 4.07
CA LEU A 401 -6.99 17.30 4.70
C LEU A 401 -6.94 17.62 6.20
N ALA A 402 -5.87 17.23 6.90
CA ALA A 402 -5.66 17.63 8.30
C ALA A 402 -5.66 19.16 8.44
N ARG A 403 -4.86 19.86 7.62
CA ARG A 403 -4.86 21.33 7.57
C ARG A 403 -6.21 21.93 7.16
N ALA A 404 -6.96 21.29 6.27
CA ALA A 404 -8.30 21.77 5.90
C ALA A 404 -9.24 21.73 7.11
N TYR A 405 -9.23 20.61 7.84
CA TYR A 405 -10.02 20.35 9.06
C TYR A 405 -9.67 21.30 10.21
N GLU A 406 -8.38 21.54 10.47
CA GLU A 406 -7.87 22.52 11.47
C GLU A 406 -8.41 23.95 11.26
N LEU A 407 -8.81 24.27 10.03
CA LEU A 407 -9.21 25.62 9.63
C LEU A 407 -10.73 25.78 9.47
N LEU A 408 -11.52 24.79 9.89
CA LEU A 408 -12.99 24.84 9.94
C LEU A 408 -13.47 25.29 11.32
N ASP A 409 -14.41 26.24 11.34
CA ASP A 409 -14.83 26.92 12.56
C ASP A 409 -15.86 26.12 13.39
N THR A 410 -16.48 25.07 12.81
CA THR A 410 -17.53 24.28 13.46
C THR A 410 -17.33 22.76 13.33
N GLU A 411 -17.76 22.01 14.36
CA GLU A 411 -17.74 20.54 14.35
C GLU A 411 -18.65 19.94 13.28
N ASP A 412 -19.76 20.61 12.93
CA ASP A 412 -20.64 20.18 11.83
C ASP A 412 -19.93 20.27 10.47
N GLU A 413 -19.10 21.30 10.24
CA GLU A 413 -18.29 21.42 9.02
C GLU A 413 -17.17 20.37 8.99
N LYS A 414 -16.44 20.22 10.10
CA LYS A 414 -15.43 19.19 10.31
C LYS A 414 -15.96 17.78 10.02
N HIS A 415 -17.14 17.44 10.55
CA HIS A 415 -17.76 16.13 10.33
C HIS A 415 -18.18 15.91 8.87
N ARG A 416 -18.74 16.93 8.19
CA ARG A 416 -19.00 16.86 6.74
C ARG A 416 -17.72 16.67 5.93
N MET A 417 -16.67 17.44 6.22
CA MET A 417 -15.37 17.33 5.52
C MET A 417 -14.78 15.91 5.61
N LEU A 418 -14.95 15.24 6.76
CA LEU A 418 -14.51 13.86 6.94
C LEU A 418 -15.34 12.86 6.12
N SER A 419 -16.67 12.96 6.08
CA SER A 419 -17.49 12.06 5.26
C SER A 419 -17.30 12.30 3.75
N HIS A 420 -17.00 13.52 3.34
CA HIS A 420 -16.65 13.86 1.95
C HIS A 420 -15.40 13.12 1.43
N THR A 421 -14.57 12.52 2.29
CA THR A 421 -13.42 11.70 1.86
C THR A 421 -13.82 10.46 1.05
N GLU A 422 -15.05 9.96 1.21
CA GLU A 422 -15.60 8.87 0.38
C GLU A 422 -15.71 9.23 -1.11
N SER A 423 -15.71 10.52 -1.45
CA SER A 423 -15.74 10.99 -2.85
C SER A 423 -14.37 10.89 -3.56
N LEU A 424 -13.25 10.76 -2.82
CA LEU A 424 -11.90 10.75 -3.38
C LEU A 424 -11.71 9.76 -4.54
N PRO A 425 -12.21 8.50 -4.50
CA PRO A 425 -12.07 7.58 -5.62
C PRO A 425 -12.72 8.09 -6.92
N ARG A 426 -13.87 8.78 -6.83
CA ARG A 426 -14.55 9.41 -7.97
C ARG A 426 -13.73 10.57 -8.54
N ILE A 427 -13.03 11.31 -7.70
CA ILE A 427 -12.08 12.34 -8.13
C ILE A 427 -10.93 11.68 -8.89
N TYR A 428 -10.23 10.70 -8.30
CA TYR A 428 -9.07 10.07 -8.93
C TYR A 428 -9.42 9.27 -10.21
N GLU A 429 -10.58 8.62 -10.30
CA GLU A 429 -11.13 7.99 -11.53
C GLU A 429 -11.41 9.01 -12.65
N SER A 430 -11.56 10.29 -12.29
CA SER A 430 -11.62 11.41 -13.22
C SER A 430 -10.22 11.88 -13.62
N LEU A 431 -9.32 12.03 -12.66
CA LEU A 431 -7.98 12.59 -12.86
C LEU A 431 -7.01 11.65 -13.59
N ILE A 432 -7.22 10.34 -13.55
CA ILE A 432 -6.42 9.35 -14.30
C ILE A 432 -6.41 9.57 -15.82
N LYS A 433 -7.36 10.37 -16.34
CA LYS A 433 -7.50 10.74 -17.76
C LYS A 433 -6.75 12.03 -18.12
N MET A 434 -6.12 12.71 -17.14
CA MET A 434 -5.29 13.89 -17.36
C MET A 434 -3.88 13.51 -17.82
N ASP A 435 -3.25 14.34 -18.66
CA ASP A 435 -1.84 14.19 -18.97
C ASP A 435 -0.98 14.44 -17.72
N GLN A 436 -0.14 13.48 -17.35
CA GLN A 436 0.63 13.50 -16.10
C GLN A 436 1.83 14.47 -16.13
N PHE A 437 2.28 14.93 -17.31
CA PHE A 437 3.34 15.93 -17.44
C PHE A 437 2.79 17.35 -17.24
N ALA A 438 1.60 17.64 -17.78
CA ALA A 438 0.90 18.90 -17.62
C ALA A 438 0.13 19.01 -16.29
N PHE A 439 -0.35 17.88 -15.73
CA PHE A 439 -1.18 17.82 -14.53
C PHE A 439 -0.63 16.78 -13.53
N THR A 440 0.45 17.17 -12.85
CA THR A 440 1.25 16.28 -12.00
C THR A 440 0.48 15.67 -10.82
N PHE A 441 0.97 14.57 -10.24
CA PHE A 441 0.36 13.96 -9.04
C PHE A 441 0.21 14.91 -7.86
N SER A 442 1.10 15.90 -7.68
CA SER A 442 0.94 16.90 -6.62
C SER A 442 -0.16 17.93 -6.91
N MET A 443 -0.50 18.13 -8.19
CA MET A 443 -1.63 18.96 -8.62
C MET A 443 -2.96 18.19 -8.52
N GLN A 444 -2.94 16.89 -8.82
CA GLN A 444 -4.06 15.98 -8.60
C GLN A 444 -4.41 15.89 -7.11
N ALA A 445 -3.42 15.63 -6.26
CA ALA A 445 -3.59 15.57 -4.81
C ALA A 445 -3.92 16.93 -4.18
N GLN A 446 -3.47 18.05 -4.76
CA GLN A 446 -3.98 19.36 -4.34
C GLN A 446 -5.47 19.48 -4.67
N LEU A 447 -5.88 19.33 -5.93
CA LEU A 447 -7.28 19.49 -6.32
C LEU A 447 -8.22 18.57 -5.53
N ALA A 448 -7.82 17.31 -5.29
CA ALA A 448 -8.62 16.37 -4.52
C ALA A 448 -8.80 16.79 -3.05
N ALA A 449 -7.75 17.30 -2.40
CA ALA A 449 -7.82 17.75 -1.02
C ALA A 449 -8.47 19.13 -0.87
N ASP A 450 -8.22 20.05 -1.80
CA ASP A 450 -8.82 21.39 -1.81
C ASP A 450 -10.34 21.33 -2.09
N LEU A 451 -10.82 20.31 -2.82
CA LEU A 451 -12.25 20.03 -3.00
C LEU A 451 -12.87 19.41 -1.73
N VAL A 452 -12.34 18.27 -1.26
CA VAL A 452 -12.88 17.55 -0.09
C VAL A 452 -12.79 18.39 1.20
N GLY A 453 -11.80 19.29 1.27
CA GLY A 453 -11.63 20.28 2.35
C GLY A 453 -12.65 21.41 2.37
N ASP A 454 -13.56 21.53 1.40
CA ASP A 454 -14.66 22.48 1.41
C ASP A 454 -15.95 21.82 1.97
N PRO A 455 -16.56 22.36 3.06
CA PRO A 455 -17.77 21.78 3.67
C PRO A 455 -19.02 21.73 2.80
N ASP A 456 -18.98 22.33 1.60
CA ASP A 456 -20.05 22.32 0.61
C ASP A 456 -19.83 21.27 -0.51
N PHE A 457 -18.66 20.58 -0.53
CA PHE A 457 -18.33 19.59 -1.55
C PHE A 457 -18.83 18.18 -1.22
N THR A 458 -20.10 17.89 -1.53
CA THR A 458 -20.70 16.56 -1.34
C THR A 458 -20.16 15.48 -2.30
N GLY A 459 -19.38 15.86 -3.32
CA GLY A 459 -18.86 14.92 -4.32
C GLY A 459 -19.93 14.39 -5.28
N SER A 460 -21.06 15.10 -5.40
CA SER A 460 -22.21 14.71 -6.24
C SER A 460 -21.86 14.58 -7.72
N ASP A 461 -22.71 13.89 -8.49
CA ASP A 461 -22.51 13.74 -9.93
C ASP A 461 -22.52 15.09 -10.67
N ILE A 462 -23.23 16.11 -10.14
CA ILE A 462 -23.23 17.47 -10.68
C ILE A 462 -21.92 18.19 -10.35
N GLN A 463 -21.42 18.11 -9.11
CA GLN A 463 -20.12 18.69 -8.73
C GLN A 463 -18.97 18.02 -9.51
N ILE A 464 -18.94 16.69 -9.58
CA ILE A 464 -17.96 15.90 -10.33
C ILE A 464 -18.05 16.17 -11.85
N ASN A 465 -19.24 16.40 -12.41
CA ASN A 465 -19.39 16.80 -13.81
C ASN A 465 -18.88 18.24 -14.06
N ASN A 466 -19.09 19.17 -13.12
CA ASN A 466 -18.53 20.52 -13.19
C ASN A 466 -17.00 20.52 -13.09
N MET A 467 -16.42 19.72 -12.18
CA MET A 467 -14.97 19.49 -12.13
C MET A 467 -14.45 18.96 -13.49
N LYS A 468 -15.13 17.97 -14.09
CA LYS A 468 -14.77 17.42 -15.41
C LYS A 468 -14.86 18.48 -16.53
N MET A 469 -15.80 19.42 -16.48
CA MET A 469 -15.87 20.53 -17.44
C MET A 469 -14.76 21.56 -17.23
N GLY A 470 -14.48 21.96 -15.99
CA GLY A 470 -13.41 22.92 -15.67
C GLY A 470 -11.99 22.39 -15.97
N LEU A 471 -11.78 21.08 -15.86
CA LEU A 471 -10.54 20.40 -16.28
C LEU A 471 -10.42 20.20 -17.81
N GLY A 472 -11.46 20.48 -18.60
CA GLY A 472 -11.49 20.19 -20.03
C GLY A 472 -11.70 18.71 -20.39
N LEU A 473 -11.93 17.83 -19.40
CA LEU A 473 -12.27 16.41 -19.59
C LEU A 473 -13.69 16.21 -20.17
N ARG A 474 -14.52 17.26 -20.18
CA ARG A 474 -15.83 17.32 -20.83
C ARG A 474 -16.00 18.66 -21.54
N LYS A 475 -16.88 18.70 -22.55
CA LYS A 475 -17.26 19.95 -23.22
C LYS A 475 -17.77 20.96 -22.17
N PRO A 476 -17.20 22.18 -22.09
CA PRO A 476 -17.65 23.17 -21.12
C PRO A 476 -19.08 23.64 -21.39
N SER A 477 -19.81 23.98 -20.33
CA SER A 477 -21.11 24.65 -20.42
C SER A 477 -20.98 26.02 -21.08
N ALA A 478 -21.94 26.38 -21.94
CA ALA A 478 -21.89 27.62 -22.72
C ALA A 478 -21.95 28.87 -21.82
N ASP A 479 -22.74 28.79 -20.75
CA ASP A 479 -23.09 29.94 -19.91
C ASP A 479 -22.19 30.09 -18.67
N PHE A 480 -21.29 29.13 -18.41
CA PHE A 480 -20.37 29.15 -17.26
C PHE A 480 -18.93 28.75 -17.61
N TRP A 481 -18.66 27.48 -17.92
CA TRP A 481 -17.26 27.03 -18.07
C TRP A 481 -16.58 27.56 -19.34
N ALA A 482 -17.34 27.84 -20.40
CA ALA A 482 -16.81 28.44 -21.62
C ALA A 482 -16.34 29.90 -21.40
N PRO A 483 -17.15 30.83 -20.84
CA PRO A 483 -16.68 32.17 -20.53
C PRO A 483 -15.59 32.18 -19.44
N VAL A 484 -15.71 31.39 -18.37
CA VAL A 484 -14.65 31.29 -17.33
C VAL A 484 -13.32 30.82 -17.93
N GLY A 485 -13.32 29.76 -18.74
CA GLY A 485 -12.11 29.23 -19.38
C GLY A 485 -11.48 30.19 -20.41
N LYS A 486 -12.31 30.96 -21.13
CA LYS A 486 -11.85 32.04 -22.02
C LYS A 486 -11.21 33.20 -21.24
N LEU A 487 -11.88 33.66 -20.20
CA LEU A 487 -11.49 34.84 -19.42
C LEU A 487 -10.28 34.58 -18.50
N THR A 488 -10.05 33.34 -18.07
CA THR A 488 -8.89 32.94 -17.24
C THR A 488 -7.73 32.36 -18.05
N ALA A 489 -7.74 32.50 -19.38
CA ALA A 489 -6.84 31.80 -20.28
C ALA A 489 -5.34 31.95 -19.95
N ALA A 490 -4.89 33.11 -19.46
CA ALA A 490 -3.49 33.39 -19.16
C ALA A 490 -2.99 32.87 -17.79
N MET A 491 -3.89 32.42 -16.91
CA MET A 491 -3.53 31.79 -15.63
C MET A 491 -2.86 30.42 -15.86
N THR A 492 -1.92 30.05 -14.99
CA THR A 492 -1.23 28.75 -15.00
C THR A 492 -2.16 27.60 -14.57
N PRO A 493 -1.78 26.34 -14.86
CA PRO A 493 -2.49 25.17 -14.32
C PRO A 493 -2.62 25.16 -12.79
N GLU A 494 -1.57 25.56 -12.04
CA GLU A 494 -1.62 25.69 -10.57
C GLU A 494 -2.69 26.73 -10.14
N GLU A 495 -2.72 27.90 -10.77
CA GLU A 495 -3.68 28.96 -10.45
C GLU A 495 -5.13 28.58 -10.81
N LYS A 496 -5.31 27.83 -11.91
CA LYS A 496 -6.61 27.31 -12.33
C LYS A 496 -7.14 26.20 -11.42
N ILE A 497 -6.27 25.42 -10.76
CA ILE A 497 -6.68 24.43 -9.75
C ILE A 497 -7.32 25.12 -8.55
N ASN A 498 -6.68 26.15 -8.00
CA ASN A 498 -7.22 26.89 -6.85
C ASN A 498 -8.61 27.47 -7.17
N LEU A 499 -8.76 28.10 -8.34
CA LEU A 499 -10.04 28.68 -8.77
C LEU A 499 -11.10 27.58 -9.03
N LEU A 500 -10.73 26.45 -9.64
CA LEU A 500 -11.61 25.30 -9.85
C LEU A 500 -12.10 24.71 -8.53
N ALA A 501 -11.20 24.49 -7.57
CA ALA A 501 -11.50 23.93 -6.26
C ALA A 501 -12.43 24.84 -5.45
N TYR A 502 -12.31 26.16 -5.56
CA TYR A 502 -13.21 27.10 -4.89
C TYR A 502 -14.59 27.21 -5.57
N ILE A 503 -14.67 26.97 -6.88
CA ILE A 503 -15.92 27.07 -7.67
C ILE A 503 -16.76 25.79 -7.60
N VAL A 504 -16.17 24.60 -7.70
CA VAL A 504 -16.92 23.34 -7.83
C VAL A 504 -17.86 23.02 -6.66
N PRO A 505 -17.48 23.24 -5.37
CA PRO A 505 -18.38 23.03 -4.22
C PRO A 505 -19.63 23.91 -4.24
N ARG A 506 -19.62 25.00 -5.02
CA ARG A 506 -20.72 25.97 -5.14
C ARG A 506 -21.85 25.47 -6.05
N PHE A 507 -21.66 24.35 -6.75
CA PHE A 507 -22.72 23.69 -7.52
C PHE A 507 -23.49 22.68 -6.66
N ASP A 508 -24.75 22.44 -7.01
CA ASP A 508 -25.61 21.41 -6.41
C ASP A 508 -25.99 21.62 -4.93
N SER A 509 -25.98 22.89 -4.47
CA SER A 509 -26.38 23.27 -3.10
C SER A 509 -27.88 23.19 -2.81
N GLY A 510 -28.72 23.16 -3.86
CA GLY A 510 -30.17 23.30 -3.75
C GLY A 510 -30.67 24.72 -3.40
N ASP A 511 -29.77 25.70 -3.24
CA ASP A 511 -30.10 27.10 -2.90
C ASP A 511 -30.12 28.01 -4.15
N PRO A 512 -31.27 28.63 -4.50
CA PRO A 512 -31.37 29.60 -5.59
C PRO A 512 -30.44 30.82 -5.44
N ALA A 513 -30.08 31.23 -4.21
CA ALA A 513 -29.14 32.34 -4.02
C ALA A 513 -27.70 31.94 -4.41
N GLN A 514 -27.31 30.68 -4.17
CA GLN A 514 -26.03 30.13 -4.63
C GLN A 514 -25.98 29.96 -6.16
N GLU A 515 -27.09 29.61 -6.81
CA GLU A 515 -27.18 29.65 -8.28
C GLU A 515 -27.00 31.06 -8.85
N GLU A 516 -27.61 32.07 -8.22
CA GLU A 516 -27.46 33.46 -8.66
C GLU A 516 -26.05 33.99 -8.40
N ALA A 517 -25.41 33.59 -7.29
CA ALA A 517 -24.00 33.86 -7.02
C ALA A 517 -23.06 33.31 -8.12
N LEU A 518 -23.35 32.12 -8.66
CA LEU A 518 -22.61 31.55 -9.80
C LEU A 518 -22.76 32.41 -11.07
N LYS A 519 -23.96 32.93 -11.36
CA LYS A 519 -24.23 33.85 -12.50
C LYS A 519 -23.59 35.23 -12.29
N ALA A 520 -23.63 35.74 -11.05
CA ALA A 520 -23.00 36.99 -10.65
C ALA A 520 -21.46 36.93 -10.77
N PHE A 521 -20.85 35.79 -10.42
CA PHE A 521 -19.43 35.54 -10.66
C PHE A 521 -19.08 35.60 -12.16
N VAL A 522 -19.75 34.82 -13.02
CA VAL A 522 -19.42 34.80 -14.47
C VAL A 522 -19.59 36.17 -15.11
N SER A 523 -20.70 36.88 -14.80
CA SER A 523 -20.97 38.22 -15.33
C SER A 523 -20.07 39.31 -14.74
N GLY A 524 -19.48 39.09 -13.56
CA GLY A 524 -18.59 40.03 -12.89
C GLY A 524 -17.14 39.99 -13.38
N LEU A 525 -16.67 38.89 -14.00
CA LEU A 525 -15.26 38.70 -14.38
C LEU A 525 -14.72 39.80 -15.31
N GLU A 526 -15.38 40.05 -16.43
CA GLU A 526 -14.91 41.02 -17.43
C GLU A 526 -14.93 42.48 -16.90
N PRO A 527 -15.98 42.96 -16.20
CA PRO A 527 -15.94 44.24 -15.48
C PRO A 527 -14.83 44.32 -14.41
N THR A 528 -14.61 43.24 -13.64
CA THR A 528 -13.56 43.16 -12.61
C THR A 528 -12.17 43.34 -13.22
N PHE A 529 -11.89 42.64 -14.32
CA PHE A 529 -10.62 42.76 -15.03
C PHE A 529 -10.45 44.13 -15.66
N ALA A 530 -11.50 44.73 -16.22
CA ALA A 530 -11.45 46.09 -16.77
C ALA A 530 -11.13 47.15 -15.69
N LEU A 531 -11.66 47.00 -14.48
CA LEU A 531 -11.42 47.90 -13.36
C LEU A 531 -10.00 47.76 -12.77
N ILE A 532 -9.50 46.53 -12.61
CA ILE A 532 -8.09 46.31 -12.22
C ILE A 532 -7.15 46.80 -13.33
N ARG A 533 -7.50 46.61 -14.62
CA ARG A 533 -6.72 47.07 -15.77
C ARG A 533 -6.65 48.60 -15.87
N SER A 534 -7.69 49.34 -15.49
CA SER A 534 -7.69 50.81 -15.50
C SER A 534 -6.87 51.40 -14.34
N LYS A 535 -6.91 50.77 -13.16
CA LYS A 535 -6.11 51.14 -11.98
C LYS A 535 -4.65 50.70 -12.07
N CYS A 536 -4.35 49.58 -12.74
CA CYS A 536 -3.01 49.00 -12.86
C CYS A 536 -2.63 48.68 -14.33
N PRO A 537 -2.37 49.69 -15.19
CA PRO A 537 -2.13 49.47 -16.62
C PRO A 537 -0.99 48.48 -16.93
N ASP A 538 0.11 48.56 -16.18
CA ASP A 538 1.32 47.74 -16.37
C ASP A 538 1.21 46.31 -15.80
N MET A 539 0.11 45.96 -15.11
CA MET A 539 -0.05 44.63 -14.53
C MET A 539 -0.15 43.55 -15.62
N LYS A 540 0.60 42.45 -15.50
CA LYS A 540 0.57 41.37 -16.52
C LYS A 540 -0.83 40.78 -16.64
N GLU A 541 -1.22 40.35 -17.84
CA GLU A 541 -2.58 39.84 -18.08
C GLU A 541 -2.92 38.63 -17.21
N ARG A 542 -1.99 37.69 -17.03
CA ARG A 542 -2.09 36.60 -16.04
C ARG A 542 -2.37 37.10 -14.62
N ASP A 543 -1.74 38.20 -14.23
CA ASP A 543 -1.81 38.73 -12.86
C ASP A 543 -3.15 39.44 -12.61
N VAL A 544 -3.70 40.15 -13.61
CA VAL A 544 -5.06 40.71 -13.58
C VAL A 544 -6.10 39.59 -13.51
N GLN A 545 -5.96 38.56 -14.35
CA GLN A 545 -6.88 37.42 -14.35
C GLN A 545 -6.85 36.65 -13.03
N LEU A 546 -5.66 36.41 -12.46
CA LEU A 546 -5.50 35.80 -11.14
C LEU A 546 -6.16 36.64 -10.04
N LEU A 547 -5.74 37.90 -9.89
CA LEU A 547 -6.21 38.77 -8.80
C LEU A 547 -7.72 39.00 -8.89
N GLY A 548 -8.23 39.32 -10.07
CA GLY A 548 -9.65 39.60 -10.26
C GLY A 548 -10.53 38.38 -10.05
N SER A 549 -10.14 37.20 -10.55
CA SER A 549 -10.97 36.01 -10.43
C SER A 549 -11.03 35.49 -9.00
N GLU A 550 -9.91 35.50 -8.27
CA GLU A 550 -9.90 35.10 -6.86
C GLU A 550 -10.61 36.10 -5.94
N LEU A 551 -10.43 37.42 -6.14
CA LEU A 551 -11.15 38.43 -5.36
C LEU A 551 -12.67 38.31 -5.56
N LEU A 552 -13.12 38.30 -6.83
CA LEU A 552 -14.53 38.17 -7.18
C LEU A 552 -15.14 36.85 -6.69
N ALA A 553 -14.43 35.73 -6.90
CA ALA A 553 -14.85 34.43 -6.36
C ALA A 553 -15.03 34.51 -4.84
N SER A 554 -14.05 35.08 -4.13
CA SER A 554 -14.03 35.06 -2.67
C SER A 554 -15.20 35.81 -2.03
N GLU A 555 -15.59 36.96 -2.58
CA GLU A 555 -16.64 37.81 -2.01
C GLU A 555 -18.04 37.47 -2.57
N VAL A 556 -18.16 37.06 -3.85
CA VAL A 556 -19.46 36.84 -4.52
C VAL A 556 -19.96 35.38 -4.46
N LEU A 557 -19.08 34.37 -4.51
CA LEU A 557 -19.55 32.97 -4.56
C LEU A 557 -20.03 32.41 -3.22
N ARG A 558 -19.77 33.07 -2.09
CA ARG A 558 -20.33 32.68 -0.78
C ARG A 558 -21.57 33.50 -0.49
N VAL A 559 -22.73 32.85 -0.44
CA VAL A 559 -24.04 33.47 -0.20
C VAL A 559 -24.00 34.28 1.11
N GLY A 560 -24.55 35.49 1.08
CA GLY A 560 -24.60 36.40 2.23
C GLY A 560 -23.29 37.16 2.54
N ARG A 561 -22.20 36.95 1.79
CA ARG A 561 -20.92 37.65 2.02
C ARG A 561 -20.84 39.04 1.38
N SER A 562 -21.19 39.17 0.11
CA SER A 562 -21.32 40.45 -0.61
C SER A 562 -22.13 40.28 -1.89
N SER A 563 -22.93 41.29 -2.25
CA SER A 563 -23.42 41.43 -3.62
C SER A 563 -22.31 41.80 -4.60
N ARG A 564 -22.54 41.61 -5.90
CA ARG A 564 -21.63 42.04 -6.96
C ARG A 564 -21.44 43.57 -6.96
N GLU A 565 -22.49 44.30 -6.58
CA GLU A 565 -22.53 45.76 -6.52
C GLU A 565 -21.71 46.29 -5.33
N GLU A 566 -21.81 45.66 -4.15
CA GLU A 566 -20.94 45.95 -3.00
C GLU A 566 -19.47 45.60 -3.29
N PHE A 567 -19.22 44.46 -3.94
CA PHE A 567 -17.88 44.08 -4.40
C PHE A 567 -17.29 45.10 -5.38
N ALA A 568 -18.09 45.58 -6.34
CA ALA A 568 -17.65 46.58 -7.32
C ALA A 568 -17.31 47.93 -6.65
N LEU A 569 -18.12 48.38 -5.67
CA LEU A 569 -17.83 49.58 -4.89
C LEU A 569 -16.56 49.42 -4.03
N TRP A 570 -16.36 48.26 -3.42
CA TRP A 570 -15.13 47.96 -2.67
C TRP A 570 -13.89 47.94 -3.58
N LEU A 571 -13.97 47.29 -4.74
CA LEU A 571 -12.87 47.21 -5.70
C LEU A 571 -12.56 48.56 -6.35
N ASP A 572 -13.55 49.43 -6.55
CA ASP A 572 -13.31 50.80 -7.02
C ASP A 572 -12.74 51.74 -5.94
N ALA A 573 -12.96 51.43 -4.66
CA ALA A 573 -12.31 52.16 -3.57
C ALA A 573 -10.80 51.89 -3.45
N LEU A 574 -10.30 50.75 -3.93
CA LEU A 574 -8.87 50.39 -3.84
C LEU A 574 -7.98 51.21 -4.78
N ASP A 575 -6.75 51.49 -4.34
CA ASP A 575 -5.71 52.11 -5.17
C ASP A 575 -4.76 51.09 -5.85
N GLU A 576 -3.83 51.62 -6.65
CA GLU A 576 -2.87 50.80 -7.41
C GLU A 576 -1.88 50.03 -6.51
N ASP A 577 -1.43 50.63 -5.41
CA ASP A 577 -0.47 50.01 -4.49
C ASP A 577 -1.15 49.00 -3.55
N GLU A 578 -2.42 49.21 -3.19
CA GLU A 578 -3.26 48.20 -2.54
C GLU A 578 -3.47 46.96 -3.42
N LEU A 579 -3.83 47.15 -4.69
CA LEU A 579 -3.98 46.05 -5.66
C LEU A 579 -2.65 45.29 -5.88
N LYS A 580 -1.52 46.00 -6.00
CA LYS A 580 -0.19 45.39 -6.02
C LYS A 580 0.15 44.66 -4.72
N SER A 581 -0.25 45.20 -3.56
CA SER A 581 -0.05 44.57 -2.24
C SER A 581 -0.82 43.26 -2.10
N LEU A 582 -2.08 43.22 -2.56
CA LEU A 582 -2.90 42.00 -2.59
C LEU A 582 -2.29 40.95 -3.51
N LEU A 583 -1.89 41.33 -4.74
CA LEU A 583 -1.19 40.43 -5.67
C LEU A 583 0.14 39.91 -5.11
N LEU A 584 0.91 40.75 -4.42
CA LEU A 584 2.18 40.37 -3.81
C LEU A 584 1.98 39.37 -2.67
N LYS A 585 1.02 39.61 -1.76
CA LYS A 585 0.64 38.66 -0.69
C LYS A 585 0.19 37.32 -1.28
N ARG A 586 -0.66 37.34 -2.31
CA ARG A 586 -1.14 36.12 -2.99
C ARG A 586 0.00 35.30 -3.64
N LYS A 587 1.06 35.97 -4.10
CA LYS A 587 2.27 35.34 -4.64
C LYS A 587 3.28 34.91 -3.57
N SER A 588 3.36 35.64 -2.45
CA SER A 588 4.22 35.24 -1.32
C SER A 588 3.73 33.91 -0.78
N VAL A 589 2.43 33.73 -0.51
CA VAL A 589 1.85 32.46 -0.01
C VAL A 589 2.31 31.22 -0.79
N GLN A 590 2.46 31.30 -2.11
CA GLN A 590 2.96 30.16 -2.91
C GLN A 590 4.46 29.91 -2.73
N THR A 591 5.24 30.96 -2.46
CA THR A 591 6.68 30.90 -2.16
C THR A 591 6.92 30.44 -0.72
N ASP A 592 6.14 30.99 0.22
CA ASP A 592 6.18 30.72 1.66
C ASP A 592 5.78 29.27 1.93
N ALA A 593 4.68 28.76 1.36
CA ALA A 593 4.31 27.34 1.45
C ALA A 593 5.34 26.40 0.78
N LYS A 594 6.02 26.84 -0.29
CA LYS A 594 7.13 26.10 -0.91
C LYS A 594 8.40 26.14 -0.04
N LEU A 595 8.56 27.14 0.83
CA LEU A 595 9.64 27.22 1.82
C LEU A 595 9.34 26.36 3.06
N GLU A 596 8.13 26.48 3.63
CA GLU A 596 7.62 25.65 4.73
C GLU A 596 7.70 24.16 4.42
N LEU A 597 7.17 23.72 3.27
CA LEU A 597 7.23 22.31 2.86
C LEU A 597 8.68 21.80 2.76
N ASN A 598 9.62 22.66 2.36
CA ASN A 598 11.04 22.31 2.32
C ASN A 598 11.72 22.36 3.70
N ASN A 599 11.15 23.04 4.69
CA ASN A 599 11.63 23.02 6.08
C ASN A 599 11.06 21.81 6.82
N TYR A 600 9.76 21.56 6.74
CA TYR A 600 9.11 20.35 7.26
C TYR A 600 9.78 19.07 6.74
N ARG A 601 10.11 19.01 5.43
CA ARG A 601 10.88 17.89 4.85
C ARG A 601 12.27 17.71 5.46
N LYS A 602 12.95 18.78 5.89
CA LYS A 602 14.24 18.69 6.61
C LYS A 602 14.02 18.25 8.06
N GLU A 603 12.98 18.74 8.71
CA GLU A 603 12.63 18.41 10.10
C GLU A 603 12.23 16.94 10.25
N VAL A 604 11.33 16.44 9.40
CA VAL A 604 10.94 15.01 9.34
C VAL A 604 12.16 14.13 9.03
N ALA A 605 13.05 14.57 8.13
CA ALA A 605 14.29 13.84 7.86
C ALA A 605 15.27 13.87 9.04
N ALA A 606 15.38 15.01 9.73
CA ALA A 606 16.24 15.18 10.91
C ALA A 606 15.73 14.36 12.10
N GLU A 607 14.42 14.34 12.36
CA GLU A 607 13.85 13.53 13.43
C GLU A 607 13.96 12.04 13.12
N LYS A 608 13.71 11.62 11.87
CA LYS A 608 13.95 10.24 11.45
C LYS A 608 15.41 9.82 11.67
N ASN A 609 16.36 10.68 11.33
CA ASN A 609 17.78 10.45 11.62
C ASN A 609 18.06 10.40 13.12
N ARG A 610 17.45 11.28 13.94
CA ARG A 610 17.59 11.32 15.40
C ARG A 610 17.05 10.04 16.05
N VAL A 611 15.91 9.54 15.58
CA VAL A 611 15.32 8.26 16.00
C VAL A 611 16.23 7.09 15.60
N GLU A 612 16.80 7.09 14.40
CA GLU A 612 17.72 6.03 13.97
C GLU A 612 19.05 6.05 14.76
N GLU A 613 19.63 7.23 15.02
CA GLU A 613 20.80 7.36 15.92
C GLU A 613 20.48 6.91 17.34
N ARG A 614 19.32 7.28 17.88
CA ARG A 614 18.89 6.85 19.22
C ARG A 614 18.72 5.33 19.26
N ARG A 615 18.17 4.72 18.19
CA ARG A 615 18.06 3.25 18.06
C ARG A 615 19.45 2.58 17.99
N LYS A 616 20.41 3.15 17.25
CA LYS A 616 21.81 2.66 17.22
C LYS A 616 22.48 2.74 18.59
N LYS A 617 22.42 3.89 19.26
CA LYS A 617 22.97 4.07 20.62
C LYS A 617 22.34 3.11 21.65
N ILE A 618 21.03 2.84 21.54
CA ILE A 618 20.36 1.83 22.38
C ILE A 618 20.84 0.41 22.03
N GLN A 619 21.02 0.08 20.75
CA GLN A 619 21.57 -1.22 20.34
C GLN A 619 23.02 -1.41 20.82
N GLU A 620 23.87 -0.39 20.70
CA GLU A 620 25.24 -0.36 21.23
C GLU A 620 25.24 -0.57 22.75
N GLN A 621 24.45 0.21 23.51
CA GLN A 621 24.31 0.04 24.97
C GLN A 621 23.78 -1.35 25.36
N VAL A 622 22.88 -1.94 24.58
CA VAL A 622 22.37 -3.30 24.82
C VAL A 622 23.42 -4.37 24.47
N MET A 623 24.29 -4.14 23.49
CA MET A 623 25.42 -5.02 23.17
C MET A 623 26.51 -4.93 24.25
N ASP A 624 26.94 -3.73 24.63
CA ASP A 624 27.86 -3.50 25.75
C ASP A 624 27.32 -4.12 27.05
N ALA A 625 26.02 -3.98 27.32
CA ALA A 625 25.39 -4.59 28.49
C ALA A 625 25.27 -6.12 28.38
N ARG A 626 25.33 -6.72 27.19
CA ARG A 626 25.39 -8.18 27.00
C ARG A 626 26.80 -8.71 27.16
N GLU A 627 27.80 -8.00 26.63
CA GLU A 627 29.22 -8.38 26.76
C GLU A 627 29.69 -8.23 28.22
N ASN A 628 29.42 -7.10 28.86
CA ASN A 628 29.78 -6.88 30.27
C ASN A 628 29.02 -7.78 31.26
N ARG A 629 27.81 -8.26 30.91
CA ARG A 629 27.09 -9.29 31.70
C ARG A 629 27.75 -10.68 31.66
N SER A 630 28.76 -10.90 30.82
CA SER A 630 29.51 -12.17 30.80
C SER A 630 30.56 -12.30 31.92
N ILE A 631 30.88 -11.20 32.61
CA ILE A 631 31.98 -11.10 33.56
C ILE A 631 31.47 -11.24 34.99
N MET A 632 32.00 -12.20 35.74
CA MET A 632 31.67 -12.48 37.15
C MET A 632 32.93 -12.47 38.01
N PHE A 633 32.81 -12.07 39.28
CA PHE A 633 33.90 -12.20 40.25
C PHE A 633 34.06 -13.68 40.65
N ASN A 634 35.22 -14.27 40.39
CA ASN A 634 35.55 -15.65 40.74
C ASN A 634 36.21 -15.70 42.15
N PRO A 635 35.53 -16.24 43.19
CA PRO A 635 36.06 -16.24 44.55
C PRO A 635 37.26 -17.16 44.77
N LYS A 636 37.67 -17.96 43.78
CA LYS A 636 38.88 -18.82 43.85
C LYS A 636 40.13 -18.18 43.26
N THR A 637 39.99 -17.12 42.48
CA THR A 637 41.10 -16.42 41.79
C THR A 637 41.16 -14.93 42.11
N GLU A 638 40.18 -14.43 42.88
CA GLU A 638 39.99 -13.03 43.29
C GLU A 638 39.92 -12.05 42.10
N LYS A 639 39.47 -12.54 40.94
CA LYS A 639 39.44 -11.79 39.68
C LYS A 639 38.07 -11.82 39.01
N PHE A 640 37.82 -10.78 38.23
CA PHE A 640 36.67 -10.71 37.32
C PHE A 640 37.01 -11.49 36.04
N GLU A 641 36.24 -12.55 35.76
CA GLU A 641 36.50 -13.51 34.70
C GLU A 641 35.24 -13.72 33.84
N ALA A 642 35.42 -13.92 32.54
CA ALA A 642 34.32 -14.13 31.59
C ALA A 642 33.84 -15.60 31.59
N MET A 643 32.52 -15.80 31.58
CA MET A 643 31.96 -17.16 31.58
C MET A 643 32.32 -17.96 30.31
N PRO A 644 32.83 -19.20 30.42
CA PRO A 644 33.11 -20.04 29.26
C PRO A 644 31.81 -20.47 28.56
N LYS A 645 31.80 -20.38 27.22
CA LYS A 645 30.66 -20.88 26.41
C LYS A 645 30.54 -22.39 26.59
N LYS A 646 29.34 -22.86 27.00
CA LYS A 646 29.10 -24.25 27.38
C LYS A 646 29.39 -25.25 26.25
N GLY A 647 30.42 -26.07 26.45
CA GLY A 647 30.31 -27.50 26.14
C GLY A 647 29.44 -28.20 27.19
N GLY A 648 28.92 -29.39 26.88
CA GLY A 648 28.07 -30.15 27.79
C GLY A 648 28.79 -30.57 29.08
N ILE A 649 28.06 -30.61 30.20
CA ILE A 649 28.59 -31.09 31.49
C ILE A 649 28.48 -32.61 31.52
N GLU A 650 29.60 -33.32 31.48
CA GLU A 650 29.63 -34.73 31.88
C GLU A 650 29.77 -34.83 33.41
N LEU A 651 28.88 -35.61 34.03
CA LEU A 651 28.96 -35.97 35.45
C LEU A 651 29.65 -37.34 35.62
N PRO A 652 30.34 -37.60 36.74
CA PRO A 652 30.99 -38.87 36.98
C PRO A 652 29.98 -40.03 36.95
N GLY A 653 30.19 -41.00 36.06
CA GLY A 653 29.30 -42.15 35.85
C GLY A 653 28.81 -42.34 34.40
N GLY A 654 29.03 -41.37 33.51
CA GLY A 654 28.84 -41.55 32.06
C GLY A 654 27.39 -41.55 31.55
N ILE A 655 26.41 -41.25 32.41
CA ILE A 655 25.01 -41.10 32.00
C ILE A 655 24.83 -39.75 31.28
N LYS A 656 24.29 -39.78 30.06
CA LYS A 656 23.87 -38.59 29.30
C LYS A 656 22.35 -38.55 29.23
N LEU A 657 21.77 -37.43 29.66
CA LEU A 657 20.36 -37.10 29.43
C LEU A 657 20.27 -36.11 28.27
N PRO A 658 19.38 -36.32 27.29
CA PRO A 658 19.14 -35.36 26.23
C PRO A 658 18.23 -34.20 26.69
N PHE A 659 18.39 -33.07 26.01
CA PHE A 659 17.43 -31.98 25.84
C PHE A 659 17.48 -31.58 24.36
#